data_AF-A0A953BEC9-F1
#
_entry.id   AF-A0A953BEC9-F1
#
_cell.length_a   1.000
_cell.length_b   1.000
_cell.length_c   1.000
_cell.angle_alpha   90.00
_cell.angle_beta   90.00
_cell.angle_gamma   90.00
#
_symmetry.space_group_name_H-M   'P 1'
#
loop_
_entity.id
_entity.type
_entity.pdbx_description
1 polymer ?
#
loop_
_entity_poly.entity_id
_entity_poly.type
_entity_poly.pdbx_seq_one_letter_code
_entity_poly.pdbx_strand_id
1 'polypeptide(L)'
;MRMLVAVLIACGVFGVSRGEARPPEMTHERLMQASGAGPHLVTLAHGRSELVLSLTRYEVLAPEARLVVGDIERGDRELRYDRSRVRLYRGEAVGVPESHVFVAVRPGALDGWVMLGPERLVIGWREQDGAASAATRAMSPIALGGAPLSCPVEDSDEWVIDRAAPTESIEPRRHRRVVDVAIETDYEYYELFDDADRAMDYIVALYGANSAIFDRDVAVMLLLTYVRLWDTPDDLFTMNDPLTTFRAYWNNNMRFVQRDCAQFFSGQRTFPYGGVAYVSALCGGSAYSVVGYAQGSFENPAFPSVFNRDLIVTAHELGHNFGTLHNHDYGLDTCQQAVGEATRGTIMSYCGQTRMGGEANLDPRFDTVTGGRIITYIRTQPSCVIIDCNGNGVADSVDILNGFSLDVDGNGVPDECEDCNGNGVPDSIDILNGHSLDLDGNGVPDECQADCDGNGVPDAMQIAAQASLDLDRDGVLDLCQLDCDGDGVADTVQIRLDMSLDINRDNLLDSCQDCDGDGIIDLVALDRSRFVLTATLGHDRDLGEFHGLTGVRIAASAAGHYDVGNDLVITPDRRVLVSSAADHRIVEFDVTGAYIRDLVAAGQGGLAHPAAMVVDSGSLYVVSRASHAVLEYDLETGAFVREVVASASGILSQPFAMLSTPAGTLLVSSHDDRVLEIDPIGGGVLRTLVAPGSGGLLDPRGMVLKRDGNLLVTSSATGKILEYHGVTGDFVRVWNRNGSGNVLTLEEPWTLRVGHDHNIYVSDAHAHPHESPDPDRLHLTASRIMVFDWRNGNYMRSLIQGQDSALDNPGGFDFIPATTDCNANFFPDNCDVALGLSADDNNDGIPDECQRCPADFSGSSDPFDHRYGMPDGRVDADDFFYFLDLFVGGFAAADLTGSTQVNSPRYGMPDGVVDASDFFFFLDLFVSGCP
;
A
#
# COMPACT_ATOMS: atom_id res chain seq x y z
N MET A 1 -2.98 -43.60 -2.26
CA MET A 1 -2.18 -44.24 -3.33
C MET A 1 -2.65 -43.65 -4.67
N ARG A 2 -1.82 -42.75 -5.27
CA ARG A 2 -2.03 -41.92 -6.49
C ARG A 2 -3.12 -40.83 -6.29
N MET A 3 -2.83 -39.52 -6.30
CA MET A 3 -2.16 -38.65 -7.29
C MET A 3 -1.43 -37.48 -6.58
N LEU A 4 -0.42 -36.86 -7.21
CA LEU A 4 0.61 -35.95 -6.64
C LEU A 4 0.68 -34.63 -7.44
N VAL A 5 0.69 -33.46 -6.78
CA VAL A 5 1.33 -32.18 -7.23
C VAL A 5 1.75 -31.36 -5.98
N ALA A 6 3.02 -30.89 -5.99
CA ALA A 6 3.70 -29.78 -5.25
C ALA A 6 3.55 -29.68 -3.70
N VAL A 7 4.52 -29.43 -2.81
CA VAL A 7 5.91 -28.94 -2.75
C VAL A 7 6.56 -29.62 -1.52
N LEU A 8 7.88 -29.89 -1.47
CA LEU A 8 8.66 -29.89 -0.20
C LEU A 8 10.18 -30.05 -0.41
N ILE A 9 10.94 -29.21 0.30
CA ILE A 9 12.38 -29.28 0.53
C ILE A 9 12.68 -30.35 1.60
N ALA A 10 13.64 -31.27 1.38
CA ALA A 10 14.72 -31.63 2.33
C ALA A 10 15.53 -32.90 1.98
N CYS A 11 16.85 -32.80 2.20
CA CYS A 11 17.88 -33.83 2.48
C CYS A 11 18.28 -34.86 1.40
N GLY A 12 19.55 -34.79 0.99
CA GLY A 12 20.15 -35.67 -0.01
C GLY A 12 20.81 -36.96 0.50
N VAL A 13 21.07 -37.89 -0.43
CA VAL A 13 22.22 -38.83 -0.48
C VAL A 13 22.46 -39.20 -1.96
N PHE A 14 23.74 -39.27 -2.32
CA PHE A 14 24.39 -39.61 -3.61
C PHE A 14 23.73 -40.61 -4.58
N GLY A 15 23.82 -40.32 -5.88
CA GLY A 15 24.26 -41.31 -6.90
C GLY A 15 23.72 -41.20 -8.34
N VAL A 16 24.50 -40.56 -9.24
CA VAL A 16 24.80 -40.94 -10.66
C VAL A 16 23.61 -41.02 -11.66
N SER A 17 23.55 -40.46 -12.89
CA SER A 17 24.39 -39.60 -13.74
C SER A 17 23.61 -39.19 -15.01
N ARG A 18 24.08 -38.09 -15.65
CA ARG A 18 23.91 -37.63 -17.05
C ARG A 18 22.60 -36.92 -17.43
N GLY A 19 22.69 -35.58 -17.41
CA GLY A 19 22.58 -34.82 -18.66
C GLY A 19 21.33 -33.97 -18.85
N GLU A 20 21.15 -32.96 -17.99
CA GLU A 20 20.64 -31.60 -18.23
C GLU A 20 20.16 -31.07 -16.87
N ALA A 21 20.92 -30.14 -16.29
CA ALA A 21 20.57 -29.55 -15.00
C ALA A 21 19.38 -28.61 -15.22
N ARG A 22 18.24 -28.91 -14.61
CA ARG A 22 17.14 -27.95 -14.51
C ARG A 22 17.67 -26.66 -13.88
N PRO A 23 17.38 -25.47 -14.44
CA PRO A 23 17.70 -24.21 -13.78
C PRO A 23 16.96 -24.14 -12.41
N PRO A 24 17.58 -23.56 -11.39
CA PRO A 24 16.99 -23.47 -10.06
C PRO A 24 15.78 -22.51 -10.02
N GLU A 25 14.71 -22.90 -9.32
CA GLU A 25 13.59 -22.01 -8.93
C GLU A 25 14.08 -20.76 -8.17
N MET A 26 13.40 -19.63 -8.41
CA MET A 26 13.66 -18.34 -7.75
C MET A 26 13.23 -18.37 -6.29
N THR A 27 14.16 -18.19 -5.34
CA THR A 27 13.82 -18.01 -3.93
C THR A 27 14.61 -16.82 -3.35
N HIS A 28 14.03 -16.14 -2.36
CA HIS A 28 14.68 -15.07 -1.61
C HIS A 28 16.10 -15.47 -1.18
N GLU A 29 16.24 -16.63 -0.51
CA GLU A 29 17.53 -17.12 -0.03
C GLU A 29 18.56 -17.37 -1.14
N ARG A 30 18.11 -17.81 -2.33
CA ARG A 30 19.00 -18.06 -3.47
C ARG A 30 19.49 -16.79 -4.13
N LEU A 31 18.62 -15.81 -4.33
CA LEU A 31 19.04 -14.49 -4.83
C LEU A 31 19.99 -13.83 -3.82
N MET A 32 19.75 -14.01 -2.51
CA MET A 32 20.68 -13.63 -1.44
C MET A 32 21.97 -14.47 -1.36
N GLN A 33 22.13 -15.51 -2.16
CA GLN A 33 23.38 -16.29 -2.25
C GLN A 33 24.06 -16.19 -3.62
N ALA A 34 23.39 -15.65 -4.64
CA ALA A 34 23.95 -15.46 -5.97
C ALA A 34 25.12 -14.46 -5.95
N SER A 35 26.31 -14.91 -6.35
CA SER A 35 27.58 -14.17 -6.22
C SER A 35 28.33 -13.96 -7.55
N GLY A 36 27.69 -14.20 -8.69
CA GLY A 36 28.29 -14.11 -10.03
C GLY A 36 27.99 -12.77 -10.73
N ALA A 37 28.95 -12.29 -11.53
CA ALA A 37 28.83 -11.05 -12.32
C ALA A 37 28.19 -11.24 -13.71
N GLY A 38 27.91 -12.50 -14.12
CA GLY A 38 27.22 -12.79 -15.38
C GLY A 38 25.69 -12.82 -15.22
N PRO A 39 24.94 -12.83 -16.33
CA PRO A 39 23.49 -12.95 -16.31
C PRO A 39 23.07 -14.24 -15.61
N HIS A 40 22.22 -14.10 -14.61
CA HIS A 40 21.58 -15.20 -13.88
C HIS A 40 20.31 -15.59 -14.61
N LEU A 41 20.29 -16.79 -15.18
CA LEU A 41 19.08 -17.34 -15.76
C LEU A 41 18.18 -17.85 -14.64
N VAL A 42 16.99 -17.28 -14.54
CA VAL A 42 15.99 -17.65 -13.55
C VAL A 42 14.71 -18.07 -14.26
N THR A 43 14.18 -19.23 -13.90
CA THR A 43 12.94 -19.74 -14.49
C THR A 43 11.77 -19.45 -13.56
N LEU A 44 10.74 -18.83 -14.12
CA LEU A 44 9.44 -18.60 -13.50
C LEU A 44 8.39 -19.51 -14.12
N ALA A 45 7.48 -20.00 -13.29
CA ALA A 45 6.27 -20.64 -13.79
C ALA A 45 5.34 -19.56 -14.37
N HIS A 46 4.80 -19.81 -15.57
CA HIS A 46 3.94 -18.86 -16.27
C HIS A 46 2.81 -19.64 -16.96
N GLY A 47 1.69 -19.82 -16.24
CA GLY A 47 0.60 -20.70 -16.68
C GLY A 47 1.07 -22.15 -16.83
N ARG A 48 0.93 -22.72 -18.05
CA ARG A 48 1.43 -24.07 -18.39
C ARG A 48 2.84 -24.07 -19.01
N SER A 49 3.48 -22.91 -19.06
CA SER A 49 4.80 -22.68 -19.67
C SER A 49 5.81 -22.19 -18.64
N GLU A 50 7.09 -22.24 -19.02
CA GLU A 50 8.20 -21.68 -18.26
C GLU A 50 8.65 -20.38 -18.91
N LEU A 51 8.77 -19.31 -18.14
CA LEU A 51 9.37 -18.04 -18.55
C LEU A 51 10.81 -17.99 -18.02
N VAL A 52 11.78 -17.77 -18.90
CA VAL A 52 13.19 -17.67 -18.51
C VAL A 52 13.59 -16.21 -18.48
N LEU A 53 14.00 -15.70 -17.31
CA LEU A 53 14.52 -14.36 -17.11
C LEU A 53 16.05 -14.38 -17.13
N SER A 54 16.65 -13.43 -17.83
CA SER A 54 18.07 -13.15 -17.79
C SER A 54 18.32 -11.94 -16.91
N LEU A 55 18.77 -12.17 -15.67
CA LEU A 55 18.94 -11.14 -14.65
C LEU A 55 20.40 -10.75 -14.46
N THR A 56 20.68 -9.46 -14.59
CA THR A 56 21.98 -8.85 -14.28
C THR A 56 21.86 -8.03 -13.01
N ARG A 57 22.79 -8.23 -12.08
CA ARG A 57 22.88 -7.41 -10.87
C ARG A 57 23.31 -6.00 -11.25
N TYR A 58 22.71 -5.00 -10.61
CA TYR A 58 23.18 -3.61 -10.70
C TYR A 58 23.24 -2.99 -9.31
N GLU A 59 23.98 -1.89 -9.20
CA GLU A 59 24.20 -1.16 -7.96
C GLU A 59 23.72 0.27 -8.13
N VAL A 60 22.98 0.77 -7.14
CA VAL A 60 22.66 2.21 -7.05
C VAL A 60 23.51 2.93 -6.01
N LEU A 61 24.39 2.24 -5.29
CA LEU A 61 25.37 2.88 -4.42
C LEU A 61 26.72 2.93 -5.14
N ALA A 62 27.22 4.12 -5.47
CA ALA A 62 28.56 4.28 -6.03
C ALA A 62 29.60 3.60 -5.12
N PRO A 63 30.66 2.95 -5.66
CA PRO A 63 31.70 2.32 -4.83
C PRO A 63 32.29 3.27 -3.77
N GLU A 64 32.43 4.54 -4.12
CA GLU A 64 32.91 5.65 -3.29
C GLU A 64 31.81 6.37 -2.51
N ALA A 65 30.56 5.90 -2.58
CA ALA A 65 29.43 6.57 -1.93
C ALA A 65 29.67 6.75 -0.44
N ARG A 66 29.52 7.99 0.02
CA ARG A 66 29.70 8.35 1.43
C ARG A 66 28.36 8.25 2.16
N LEU A 67 28.25 7.24 3.03
CA LEU A 67 27.07 7.00 3.86
C LEU A 67 27.35 7.50 5.27
N VAL A 68 26.50 8.40 5.78
CA VAL A 68 26.73 9.04 7.08
C VAL A 68 25.45 9.16 7.90
N VAL A 69 25.65 9.34 9.21
CA VAL A 69 24.62 9.88 10.09
C VAL A 69 25.04 11.29 10.49
N GLY A 70 24.15 12.26 10.28
CA GLY A 70 24.35 13.66 10.57
C GLY A 70 24.39 13.94 12.06
N ASP A 71 25.25 14.88 12.46
CA ASP A 71 25.29 15.44 13.81
C ASP A 71 25.76 16.89 13.68
N ILE A 72 24.92 17.85 14.06
CA ILE A 72 25.22 19.28 13.91
C ILE A 72 26.40 19.70 14.80
N GLU A 73 26.53 19.13 15.99
CA GLU A 73 27.55 19.55 16.98
C GLU A 73 28.90 18.89 16.73
N ARG A 74 28.90 17.61 16.37
CA ARG A 74 30.10 16.77 16.27
C ARG A 74 30.55 16.55 14.83
N GLY A 75 29.70 16.89 13.87
CA GLY A 75 29.87 16.60 12.45
C GLY A 75 29.48 15.16 12.10
N ASP A 76 29.21 14.94 10.82
CA ASP A 76 28.78 13.64 10.28
C ASP A 76 29.68 12.48 10.73
N ARG A 77 29.06 11.41 11.23
CA ARG A 77 29.71 10.13 11.50
C ARG A 77 29.49 9.16 10.34
N GLU A 78 30.50 8.37 10.00
CA GLU A 78 30.36 7.34 8.96
C GLU A 78 29.38 6.25 9.39
N LEU A 79 28.44 5.90 8.51
CA LEU A 79 27.52 4.78 8.69
C LEU A 79 28.15 3.52 8.10
N ARG A 80 28.37 2.51 8.95
CA ARG A 80 28.89 1.20 8.52
C ARG A 80 27.77 0.31 8.00
N TYR A 81 27.24 0.68 6.85
CA TYR A 81 26.17 -0.06 6.19
C TYR A 81 26.71 -1.28 5.42
N ASP A 82 26.12 -2.46 5.64
CA ASP A 82 26.41 -3.65 4.84
C ASP A 82 25.67 -3.57 3.51
N ARG A 83 26.41 -3.21 2.45
CA ARG A 83 25.88 -3.08 1.08
C ARG A 83 25.33 -4.38 0.49
N SER A 84 25.54 -5.54 1.13
CA SER A 84 25.00 -6.82 0.67
C SER A 84 23.57 -7.10 1.12
N ARG A 85 23.02 -6.26 2.02
CA ARG A 85 21.67 -6.38 2.57
C ARG A 85 20.59 -6.22 1.50
N VAL A 86 20.78 -5.25 0.59
CA VAL A 86 19.90 -5.05 -0.56
C VAL A 86 20.60 -5.49 -1.82
N ARG A 87 19.89 -6.25 -2.66
CA ARG A 87 20.37 -6.68 -3.97
C ARG A 87 19.38 -6.28 -5.02
N LEU A 88 19.86 -5.56 -6.03
CA LEU A 88 19.05 -5.12 -7.15
C LEU A 88 19.45 -5.89 -8.39
N TYR A 89 18.44 -6.36 -9.11
CA TYR A 89 18.56 -7.05 -10.37
C TYR A 89 17.70 -6.32 -11.39
N ARG A 90 18.20 -6.29 -12.62
CA ARG A 90 17.45 -5.91 -13.80
C ARG A 90 17.62 -6.96 -14.87
N GLY A 91 16.77 -6.98 -15.87
CA GLY A 91 16.91 -7.98 -16.92
C GLY A 91 15.82 -7.94 -17.95
N GLU A 92 15.76 -9.03 -18.70
CA GLU A 92 14.83 -9.24 -19.80
C GLU A 92 14.38 -10.71 -19.76
N ALA A 93 13.19 -10.99 -20.27
CA ALA A 93 12.74 -12.34 -20.56
C ALA A 93 13.38 -12.83 -21.87
N VAL A 94 14.03 -13.99 -21.79
CA VAL A 94 14.77 -14.60 -22.91
C VAL A 94 13.81 -14.87 -24.07
N GLY A 95 14.10 -14.26 -25.23
CA GLY A 95 13.30 -14.42 -26.44
C GLY A 95 12.04 -13.55 -26.48
N VAL A 96 11.89 -12.60 -25.56
CA VAL A 96 10.82 -11.59 -25.56
C VAL A 96 11.47 -10.21 -25.73
N PRO A 97 11.46 -9.65 -26.95
CA PRO A 97 12.01 -8.32 -27.20
C PRO A 97 11.39 -7.26 -26.28
N GLU A 98 12.20 -6.29 -25.84
CA GLU A 98 11.78 -5.15 -25.00
C GLU A 98 11.09 -5.53 -23.68
N SER A 99 11.32 -6.75 -23.20
CA SER A 99 10.88 -7.13 -21.87
C SER A 99 11.73 -6.46 -20.79
N HIS A 100 11.10 -5.99 -19.72
CA HIS A 100 11.79 -5.28 -18.63
C HIS A 100 11.58 -6.00 -17.32
N VAL A 101 12.68 -6.39 -16.68
CA VAL A 101 12.64 -7.02 -15.36
C VAL A 101 13.35 -6.14 -14.35
N PHE A 102 12.78 -6.03 -13.16
CA PHE A 102 13.47 -5.54 -11.97
C PHE A 102 13.15 -6.44 -10.79
N VAL A 103 14.14 -6.67 -9.92
CA VAL A 103 13.94 -7.34 -8.63
C VAL A 103 14.83 -6.66 -7.59
N ALA A 104 14.24 -6.21 -6.50
CA ALA A 104 14.90 -5.83 -5.26
C ALA A 104 14.71 -6.94 -4.23
N VAL A 105 15.81 -7.40 -3.64
CA VAL A 105 15.79 -8.36 -2.52
C VAL A 105 16.40 -7.67 -1.31
N ARG A 106 15.67 -7.66 -0.19
CA ARG A 106 16.03 -6.96 1.06
C ARG A 106 15.75 -7.88 2.25
N PRO A 107 16.28 -7.61 3.45
CA PRO A 107 15.93 -8.41 4.61
C PRO A 107 14.42 -8.39 4.85
N GLY A 108 13.78 -9.57 4.83
CA GLY A 108 12.35 -9.72 5.03
C GLY A 108 11.44 -9.23 3.88
N ALA A 109 12.00 -8.87 2.71
CA ALA A 109 11.22 -8.44 1.55
C ALA A 109 11.88 -8.81 0.21
N LEU A 110 11.06 -9.07 -0.79
CA LEU A 110 11.44 -9.20 -2.19
C LEU A 110 10.34 -8.53 -3.01
N ASP A 111 10.72 -7.55 -3.82
CA ASP A 111 9.80 -6.72 -4.60
C ASP A 111 10.34 -6.65 -6.03
N GLY A 112 9.49 -6.76 -7.06
CA GLY A 112 9.96 -6.88 -8.42
C GLY A 112 8.85 -6.97 -9.45
N TRP A 113 9.21 -6.86 -10.72
CA TRP A 113 8.29 -6.98 -11.83
C TRP A 113 8.94 -7.52 -13.08
N VAL A 114 8.12 -8.03 -13.99
CA VAL A 114 8.48 -8.42 -15.35
C VAL A 114 7.45 -7.81 -16.30
N MET A 115 7.89 -7.02 -17.27
CA MET A 115 7.07 -6.55 -18.38
C MET A 115 7.38 -7.41 -19.61
N LEU A 116 6.36 -7.93 -20.27
CA LEU A 116 6.41 -8.77 -21.47
C LEU A 116 5.54 -8.12 -22.57
N GLY A 117 5.90 -6.91 -22.98
CA GLY A 117 5.00 -6.06 -23.77
C GLY A 117 3.77 -5.66 -22.93
N PRO A 118 2.54 -6.03 -23.33
CA PRO A 118 1.33 -5.65 -22.59
C PRO A 118 1.15 -6.40 -21.27
N GLU A 119 1.71 -7.61 -21.14
CA GLU A 119 1.59 -8.39 -19.91
C GLU A 119 2.62 -7.92 -18.89
N ARG A 120 2.14 -7.65 -17.67
CA ARG A 120 2.98 -7.29 -16.53
C ARG A 120 2.84 -8.36 -15.46
N LEU A 121 3.95 -8.86 -14.94
CA LEU A 121 4.02 -9.81 -13.83
C LEU A 121 4.65 -9.13 -12.63
N VAL A 122 4.17 -9.48 -11.45
CA VAL A 122 4.72 -9.02 -10.17
C VAL A 122 5.56 -10.14 -9.57
N ILE A 123 6.62 -9.75 -8.87
CA ILE A 123 7.42 -10.63 -8.05
C ILE A 123 7.43 -10.03 -6.64
N GLY A 124 6.74 -10.66 -5.70
CA GLY A 124 6.55 -10.14 -4.34
C GLY A 124 6.74 -11.21 -3.28
N TRP A 125 7.34 -10.86 -2.14
CA TRP A 125 7.36 -11.65 -0.92
C TRP A 125 7.71 -10.78 0.29
N ARG A 126 7.03 -10.93 1.44
CA ARG A 126 7.37 -10.25 2.70
C ARG A 126 7.27 -11.19 3.91
N GLU A 127 8.17 -11.00 4.87
CA GLU A 127 8.27 -11.85 6.07
C GLU A 127 7.13 -11.61 7.08
N GLN A 128 6.42 -10.48 6.98
CA GLN A 128 5.36 -10.11 7.93
C GLN A 128 3.99 -10.78 7.67
N ASP A 129 3.80 -11.44 6.53
CA ASP A 129 2.48 -11.94 6.11
C ASP A 129 2.20 -13.39 6.51
N GLY A 130 3.11 -14.08 7.20
CA GLY A 130 2.85 -15.41 7.80
C GLY A 130 2.56 -16.56 6.83
N ALA A 131 2.26 -16.27 5.57
CA ALA A 131 2.07 -17.19 4.46
C ALA A 131 3.06 -16.85 3.35
N ALA A 132 3.83 -17.85 2.91
CA ALA A 132 4.75 -17.69 1.80
C ALA A 132 3.98 -17.66 0.48
N SER A 133 3.56 -16.49 0.00
CA SER A 133 3.14 -16.35 -1.39
C SER A 133 4.37 -16.02 -2.25
N ALA A 134 4.85 -17.00 -2.99
CA ALA A 134 5.61 -16.74 -4.22
C ALA A 134 4.57 -16.62 -5.35
N ALA A 135 3.78 -15.56 -5.36
CA ALA A 135 2.75 -15.39 -6.37
C ALA A 135 3.39 -14.92 -7.69
N THR A 136 3.39 -15.79 -8.69
CA THR A 136 3.66 -15.42 -10.09
C THR A 136 2.31 -15.36 -10.80
N ARG A 137 1.83 -14.13 -11.03
CA ARG A 137 0.62 -13.69 -11.78
C ARG A 137 -0.49 -13.06 -10.94
N ALA A 138 -1.02 -11.98 -11.55
CA ALA A 138 -2.09 -11.06 -11.17
C ALA A 138 -2.74 -11.34 -9.80
N MET A 139 -2.21 -10.66 -8.78
CA MET A 139 -2.91 -10.44 -7.53
C MET A 139 -2.72 -9.00 -7.10
N SER A 140 -3.85 -8.34 -6.90
CA SER A 140 -3.99 -7.10 -6.14
C SER A 140 -3.95 -7.42 -4.62
N PRO A 141 -3.80 -6.43 -3.73
CA PRO A 141 -2.74 -6.47 -2.72
C PRO A 141 -3.21 -6.67 -1.27
N ILE A 142 -2.33 -7.23 -0.43
CA ILE A 142 -2.36 -7.05 1.03
C ILE A 142 -1.20 -6.16 1.47
N ALA A 143 -1.58 -5.00 2.02
CA ALA A 143 -0.90 -4.11 2.98
C ALA A 143 0.39 -3.32 2.58
N LEU A 144 0.28 -2.00 2.30
CA LEU A 144 0.47 -0.87 3.26
C LEU A 144 0.68 0.53 2.58
N GLY A 145 -0.24 1.48 2.83
CA GLY A 145 -0.13 2.96 2.86
C GLY A 145 0.39 3.86 1.71
N GLY A 146 -0.48 4.74 1.17
CA GLY A 146 -0.29 5.88 0.25
C GLY A 146 -0.68 7.30 0.72
N ALA A 147 0.23 8.26 0.83
CA ALA A 147 -0.07 9.63 1.28
C ALA A 147 -0.35 10.59 0.10
N PRO A 148 -1.16 11.64 0.28
CA PRO A 148 -1.52 12.56 -0.80
C PRO A 148 -0.37 13.53 -1.14
N LEU A 149 -0.41 14.06 -2.37
CA LEU A 149 0.64 14.88 -2.98
C LEU A 149 0.22 16.32 -3.25
N SER A 150 1.17 17.23 -3.28
CA SER A 150 1.12 18.44 -4.09
C SER A 150 2.54 18.80 -4.46
N CYS A 151 2.79 19.15 -5.72
CA CYS A 151 4.14 19.23 -6.26
C CYS A 151 4.39 20.55 -7.00
N PRO A 152 4.40 21.71 -6.30
CA PRO A 152 4.74 22.98 -6.94
C PRO A 152 6.13 22.95 -7.59
N VAL A 153 6.31 23.85 -8.56
CA VAL A 153 7.56 24.00 -9.31
C VAL A 153 8.11 25.41 -9.11
N GLU A 154 9.41 25.54 -8.85
CA GLU A 154 10.10 26.84 -8.84
C GLU A 154 10.90 27.07 -10.15
N ASP A 155 10.54 28.12 -10.88
CA ASP A 155 11.28 28.58 -12.05
C ASP A 155 12.69 29.05 -11.63
N SER A 156 13.73 28.51 -12.27
CA SER A 156 15.06 29.09 -12.17
C SER A 156 15.14 30.35 -13.05
N ASP A 157 15.59 31.47 -12.49
CA ASP A 157 15.82 32.71 -13.23
C ASP A 157 16.69 32.43 -14.50
N GLU A 158 16.14 32.78 -15.68
CA GLU A 158 16.77 32.85 -17.03
C GLU A 158 16.40 31.81 -18.12
N TRP A 159 15.51 30.84 -17.92
CA TRP A 159 15.18 29.87 -19.00
C TRP A 159 13.81 30.06 -19.64
N VAL A 160 13.74 29.99 -20.98
CA VAL A 160 12.49 29.96 -21.75
C VAL A 160 11.98 28.52 -21.76
N ILE A 161 10.89 28.27 -21.04
CA ILE A 161 10.19 26.98 -21.03
C ILE A 161 9.58 26.73 -22.42
N ASP A 162 10.06 25.70 -23.12
CA ASP A 162 9.43 25.20 -24.33
C ASP A 162 8.30 24.24 -23.97
N ARG A 163 7.10 24.46 -24.55
CA ARG A 163 5.90 23.63 -24.34
C ARG A 163 5.53 22.77 -25.56
N ALA A 164 6.30 22.80 -26.64
CA ALA A 164 6.05 21.99 -27.84
C ALA A 164 6.36 20.49 -27.63
N ALA A 165 5.59 19.56 -28.21
CA ALA A 165 5.90 18.13 -28.08
C ALA A 165 7.32 17.81 -28.63
N PRO A 166 8.10 16.92 -27.98
CA PRO A 166 9.41 16.51 -28.46
C PRO A 166 9.31 15.72 -29.78
N THR A 167 10.39 15.70 -30.56
CA THR A 167 10.47 14.97 -31.83
C THR A 167 10.87 13.50 -31.68
N GLU A 168 11.39 13.12 -30.52
CA GLU A 168 11.78 11.75 -30.17
C GLU A 168 11.10 11.34 -28.86
N SER A 169 10.65 10.09 -28.78
CA SER A 169 9.86 9.55 -27.66
C SER A 169 10.55 8.43 -26.87
N ILE A 170 11.63 7.82 -27.40
CA ILE A 170 12.32 6.67 -26.79
C ILE A 170 13.84 6.77 -27.08
N GLU A 171 14.70 6.64 -26.05
CA GLU A 171 16.16 6.55 -26.21
C GLU A 171 16.61 5.10 -26.44
N PRO A 172 17.45 4.82 -27.44
CA PRO A 172 18.18 3.56 -27.51
C PRO A 172 19.09 3.40 -26.28
N ARG A 173 19.02 2.24 -25.60
CA ARG A 173 19.85 1.90 -24.42
C ARG A 173 21.37 1.94 -24.64
N ARG A 174 21.80 2.08 -25.90
CA ARG A 174 23.20 2.26 -26.33
C ARG A 174 23.82 3.56 -25.83
N HIS A 175 22.99 4.53 -25.44
CA HIS A 175 23.40 5.78 -24.82
C HIS A 175 22.91 5.89 -23.38
N ARG A 176 22.90 4.77 -22.63
CA ARG A 176 22.52 4.79 -21.22
C ARG A 176 23.40 5.79 -20.46
N ARG A 177 22.75 6.69 -19.75
CA ARG A 177 23.37 7.79 -19.01
C ARG A 177 23.37 7.50 -17.51
N VAL A 178 24.41 7.91 -16.81
CA VAL A 178 24.53 7.79 -15.35
C VAL A 178 24.48 9.18 -14.75
N VAL A 179 23.59 9.35 -13.78
CA VAL A 179 23.41 10.61 -13.05
C VAL A 179 23.72 10.37 -11.57
N ASP A 180 24.67 11.12 -11.04
CA ASP A 180 25.07 11.07 -9.65
C ASP A 180 24.07 11.86 -8.78
N VAL A 181 23.46 11.19 -7.80
CA VAL A 181 22.45 11.75 -6.91
C VAL A 181 22.96 11.74 -5.47
N ALA A 182 22.85 12.88 -4.79
CA ALA A 182 23.11 12.96 -3.35
C ALA A 182 21.81 13.06 -2.55
N ILE A 183 21.68 12.22 -1.53
CA ILE A 183 20.47 12.13 -0.71
C ILE A 183 20.71 12.75 0.65
N GLU A 184 19.87 13.73 0.97
CA GLU A 184 19.66 14.24 2.30
C GLU A 184 18.37 13.63 2.87
N THR A 185 18.34 13.35 4.16
CA THR A 185 17.09 12.99 4.86
C THR A 185 16.92 13.84 6.12
N ASP A 186 15.93 13.53 6.94
CA ASP A 186 15.67 14.15 8.24
C ASP A 186 15.37 13.09 9.32
N TYR A 187 15.12 13.56 10.54
CA TYR A 187 14.80 12.67 11.64
C TYR A 187 13.44 12.01 11.48
N GLU A 188 12.45 12.73 10.97
CA GLU A 188 11.11 12.21 10.73
C GLU A 188 11.11 11.03 9.75
N TYR A 189 12.02 11.03 8.76
CA TYR A 189 12.26 9.87 7.89
C TYR A 189 12.84 8.69 8.67
N TYR A 190 13.85 8.93 9.51
CA TYR A 190 14.46 7.88 10.34
C TYR A 190 13.44 7.20 11.27
N GLU A 191 12.54 7.96 11.87
CA GLU A 191 11.49 7.47 12.78
C GLU A 191 10.48 6.51 12.11
N LEU A 192 10.41 6.47 10.78
CA LEU A 192 9.60 5.48 10.07
C LEU A 192 10.13 4.06 10.28
N PHE A 193 11.43 3.93 10.55
CA PHE A 193 12.13 2.65 10.66
C PHE A 193 12.70 2.38 12.06
N ASP A 194 12.96 3.45 12.82
CA ASP A 194 13.64 3.43 14.13
C ASP A 194 15.02 2.71 14.10
N ASP A 195 15.59 2.51 12.91
CA ASP A 195 16.83 1.77 12.67
C ASP A 195 17.54 2.26 11.40
N ALA A 196 18.82 2.59 11.53
CA ALA A 196 19.60 3.17 10.43
C ALA A 196 19.81 2.21 9.26
N ASP A 197 19.97 0.91 9.53
CA ASP A 197 20.16 -0.09 8.46
C ASP A 197 18.86 -0.29 7.68
N ARG A 198 17.70 -0.34 8.36
CA ARG A 198 16.39 -0.42 7.71
C ARG A 198 16.05 0.83 6.90
N ALA A 199 16.37 2.01 7.43
CA ALA A 199 16.22 3.27 6.71
C ALA A 199 17.12 3.30 5.45
N MET A 200 18.35 2.80 5.52
CA MET A 200 19.21 2.65 4.34
C MET A 200 18.70 1.58 3.37
N ASP A 201 18.24 0.43 3.86
CA ASP A 201 17.67 -0.64 3.03
C ASP A 201 16.49 -0.12 2.19
N TYR A 202 15.71 0.83 2.73
CA TYR A 202 14.63 1.48 2.00
C TYR A 202 15.12 2.49 0.95
N ILE A 203 16.05 3.40 1.29
CA ILE A 203 16.63 4.33 0.31
C ILE A 203 17.22 3.55 -0.89
N VAL A 204 17.99 2.50 -0.64
CA VAL A 204 18.61 1.71 -1.73
C VAL A 204 17.56 1.04 -2.60
N ALA A 205 16.49 0.50 -2.01
CA ALA A 205 15.42 -0.14 -2.77
C ALA A 205 14.59 0.87 -3.58
N LEU A 206 14.22 2.00 -2.97
CA LEU A 206 13.45 3.07 -3.60
C LEU A 206 14.19 3.68 -4.79
N TYR A 207 15.48 4.02 -4.61
CA TYR A 207 16.30 4.55 -5.69
C TYR A 207 16.68 3.47 -6.71
N GLY A 208 16.74 2.21 -6.30
CA GLY A 208 16.77 1.06 -7.19
C GLY A 208 15.59 1.05 -8.15
N ALA A 209 14.37 1.06 -7.62
CA ALA A 209 13.14 1.05 -8.40
C ALA A 209 13.01 2.31 -9.29
N ASN A 210 13.29 3.49 -8.75
CA ASN A 210 13.35 4.73 -9.54
C ASN A 210 14.38 4.65 -10.66
N SER A 211 15.59 4.14 -10.39
CA SER A 211 16.62 3.95 -11.42
C SER A 211 16.15 2.99 -12.52
N ALA A 212 15.38 1.95 -12.18
CA ALA A 212 14.80 1.05 -13.17
C ALA A 212 13.69 1.71 -14.00
N ILE A 213 12.88 2.61 -13.43
CA ILE A 213 11.90 3.41 -14.17
C ILE A 213 12.61 4.38 -15.13
N PHE A 214 13.60 5.12 -14.66
CA PHE A 214 14.39 6.04 -15.49
C PHE A 214 15.18 5.30 -16.58
N ASP A 215 15.69 4.09 -16.30
CA ASP A 215 16.39 3.28 -17.31
C ASP A 215 15.42 2.72 -18.36
N ARG A 216 14.21 2.33 -17.95
CA ARG A 216 13.14 1.88 -18.86
C ARG A 216 12.67 3.01 -19.76
N ASP A 217 12.33 4.16 -19.19
CA ASP A 217 11.59 5.20 -19.92
C ASP A 217 12.50 6.21 -20.64
N VAL A 218 13.70 6.48 -20.11
CA VAL A 218 14.58 7.55 -20.60
C VAL A 218 16.07 7.17 -20.66
N ALA A 219 16.39 5.87 -20.52
CA ALA A 219 17.76 5.33 -20.54
C ALA A 219 18.72 6.01 -19.55
N VAL A 220 18.25 6.29 -18.32
CA VAL A 220 19.06 6.87 -17.24
C VAL A 220 19.17 5.90 -16.06
N MET A 221 20.40 5.69 -15.59
CA MET A 221 20.66 5.11 -14.28
C MET A 221 20.93 6.19 -13.24
N LEU A 222 20.24 6.08 -12.11
CA LEU A 222 20.50 6.89 -10.92
C LEU A 222 21.55 6.21 -10.05
N LEU A 223 22.61 6.94 -9.69
CA LEU A 223 23.71 6.45 -8.86
C LEU A 223 23.86 7.33 -7.62
N LEU A 224 23.66 6.75 -6.44
CA LEU A 224 23.79 7.45 -5.17
C LEU A 224 25.26 7.59 -4.78
N THR A 225 25.74 8.82 -4.67
CA THR A 225 27.12 9.15 -4.26
C THR A 225 27.23 9.59 -2.80
N TYR A 226 26.12 9.96 -2.19
CA TYR A 226 26.06 10.38 -0.79
C TYR A 226 24.67 10.11 -0.24
N VAL A 227 24.61 9.60 1.00
CA VAL A 227 23.35 9.49 1.76
C VAL A 227 23.63 9.93 3.20
N ARG A 228 22.82 10.84 3.71
CA ARG A 228 22.84 11.24 5.12
C ARG A 228 21.53 10.90 5.80
N LEU A 229 21.62 10.14 6.89
CA LEU A 229 20.53 9.90 7.84
C LEU A 229 20.63 10.82 9.05
N TRP A 230 19.51 11.09 9.73
CA TRP A 230 19.49 11.80 11.00
C TRP A 230 18.80 10.95 12.06
N ASP A 231 19.55 10.49 13.05
CA ASP A 231 19.03 9.66 14.15
C ASP A 231 18.68 10.48 15.40
N THR A 232 18.73 11.81 15.30
CA THR A 232 18.32 12.76 16.33
C THR A 232 17.42 13.84 15.75
N PRO A 233 16.48 14.40 16.54
CA PRO A 233 15.60 15.49 16.10
C PRO A 233 16.30 16.80 15.71
N ASP A 234 17.59 16.95 16.02
CA ASP A 234 18.37 18.15 15.74
C ASP A 234 19.00 18.06 14.34
N ASP A 235 18.18 18.00 13.29
CA ASP A 235 18.61 18.01 11.89
C ASP A 235 18.63 19.42 11.25
N LEU A 236 19.07 19.52 10.00
CA LEU A 236 19.35 20.78 9.33
C LEU A 236 18.13 21.52 8.78
N PHE A 237 17.03 20.82 8.49
CA PHE A 237 15.97 21.31 7.60
C PHE A 237 14.58 21.13 8.19
N THR A 238 14.35 21.77 9.34
CA THR A 238 13.08 21.72 10.08
C THR A 238 12.10 22.86 9.75
N MET A 239 12.44 23.71 8.77
CA MET A 239 11.56 24.81 8.35
C MET A 239 10.44 24.33 7.41
N ASN A 240 9.31 25.04 7.40
CA ASN A 240 8.15 24.68 6.57
C ASN A 240 8.46 24.60 5.07
N ASP A 241 9.36 25.42 4.53
CA ASP A 241 9.72 25.40 3.10
C ASP A 241 11.25 25.26 2.94
N PRO A 242 11.76 24.02 2.81
CA PRO A 242 13.19 23.77 2.86
C PRO A 242 13.92 23.98 1.52
N LEU A 243 13.27 23.97 0.35
CA LEU A 243 13.97 23.85 -0.95
C LEU A 243 15.09 24.88 -1.15
N THR A 244 14.77 26.18 -0.98
CA THR A 244 15.76 27.25 -1.15
C THR A 244 16.89 27.16 -0.10
N THR A 245 16.55 26.79 1.14
CA THR A 245 17.53 26.69 2.24
C THR A 245 18.44 25.48 2.05
N PHE A 246 17.88 24.34 1.64
CA PHE A 246 18.58 23.11 1.28
C PHE A 246 19.61 23.38 0.18
N ARG A 247 19.18 23.96 -0.95
CA ARG A 247 20.07 24.39 -2.04
C ARG A 247 21.18 25.30 -1.54
N ALA A 248 20.83 26.35 -0.79
CA ALA A 248 21.80 27.33 -0.31
C ALA A 248 22.84 26.69 0.64
N TYR A 249 22.40 25.83 1.55
CA TYR A 249 23.28 25.12 2.47
C TYR A 249 24.25 24.21 1.71
N TRP A 250 23.73 23.36 0.83
CA TRP A 250 24.54 22.39 0.09
C TRP A 250 25.53 23.06 -0.86
N ASN A 251 25.10 24.12 -1.56
CA ASN A 251 26.00 24.93 -2.38
C ASN A 251 27.08 25.65 -1.58
N ASN A 252 26.94 25.83 -0.28
CA ASN A 252 27.95 26.51 0.54
C ASN A 252 28.83 25.54 1.33
N ASN A 253 28.28 24.39 1.74
CA ASN A 253 28.91 23.50 2.71
C ASN A 253 29.23 22.11 2.16
N MET A 254 28.53 21.66 1.10
CA MET A 254 28.59 20.28 0.60
C MET A 254 29.22 20.16 -0.79
N ARG A 255 30.02 21.14 -1.23
CA ARG A 255 30.69 21.15 -2.55
C ARG A 255 31.69 20.02 -2.78
N PHE A 256 32.09 19.33 -1.71
CA PHE A 256 33.01 18.19 -1.78
C PHE A 256 32.29 16.89 -2.20
N VAL A 257 30.96 16.85 -2.13
CA VAL A 257 30.15 15.71 -2.60
C VAL A 257 30.05 15.81 -4.12
N GLN A 258 30.53 14.79 -4.83
CA GLN A 258 30.32 14.64 -6.26
C GLN A 258 28.85 14.29 -6.51
N ARG A 259 28.18 15.06 -7.37
CA ARG A 259 26.76 14.88 -7.71
C ARG A 259 26.37 15.75 -8.90
N ASP A 260 25.34 15.32 -9.60
CA ASP A 260 24.65 16.07 -10.64
C ASP A 260 23.36 16.71 -10.11
N CYS A 261 22.72 16.10 -9.12
CA CYS A 261 21.61 16.66 -8.36
C CYS A 261 21.62 16.21 -6.89
N ALA A 262 20.84 16.90 -6.05
CA ALA A 262 20.60 16.47 -4.67
C ALA A 262 19.10 16.48 -4.35
N GLN A 263 18.61 15.44 -3.69
CA GLN A 263 17.23 15.36 -3.24
C GLN A 263 17.18 15.32 -1.72
N PHE A 264 16.30 16.14 -1.13
CA PHE A 264 15.97 16.08 0.29
C PHE A 264 14.73 15.21 0.48
N PHE A 265 14.91 14.02 1.03
CA PHE A 265 13.87 13.01 1.21
C PHE A 265 13.45 12.96 2.68
N SER A 266 12.27 13.49 2.97
CA SER A 266 11.87 13.93 4.31
C SER A 266 10.57 13.27 4.76
N GLY A 267 10.54 12.83 6.02
CA GLY A 267 9.32 12.34 6.68
C GLY A 267 8.42 13.47 7.22
N GLN A 268 8.91 14.71 7.20
CA GLN A 268 8.25 15.89 7.77
C GLN A 268 6.90 16.15 7.10
N ARG A 269 5.83 16.31 7.91
CA ARG A 269 4.44 16.54 7.43
C ARG A 269 3.93 17.97 7.54
N THR A 270 4.81 18.89 7.90
CA THR A 270 4.49 20.31 8.07
C THR A 270 4.76 21.14 6.82
N PHE A 271 5.43 20.57 5.82
CA PHE A 271 5.67 21.23 4.54
C PHE A 271 4.36 21.62 3.87
N PRO A 272 4.32 22.69 3.05
CA PRO A 272 3.13 23.11 2.33
C PRO A 272 2.87 22.24 1.08
N TYR A 273 3.78 21.31 0.76
CA TYR A 273 3.75 20.45 -0.41
C TYR A 273 4.24 19.03 -0.12
N GLY A 274 3.80 18.08 -0.96
CA GLY A 274 4.28 16.70 -0.99
C GLY A 274 5.64 16.54 -1.68
N GLY A 275 5.98 17.44 -2.59
CA GLY A 275 7.31 17.58 -3.18
C GLY A 275 7.48 18.96 -3.84
N VAL A 276 8.71 19.34 -4.17
CA VAL A 276 9.00 20.55 -4.96
C VAL A 276 10.39 20.42 -5.59
N ALA A 277 10.57 20.95 -6.79
CA ALA A 277 11.85 20.92 -7.47
C ALA A 277 12.11 22.17 -8.31
N TYR A 278 13.40 22.44 -8.53
CA TYR A 278 13.83 23.32 -9.62
C TYR A 278 13.81 22.57 -10.95
N VAL A 279 13.30 23.20 -12.00
CA VAL A 279 13.24 22.60 -13.35
C VAL A 279 14.54 22.80 -14.12
N SER A 280 14.89 21.84 -14.98
CA SER A 280 16.00 21.95 -15.94
C SER A 280 17.30 22.35 -15.26
N ALA A 281 17.58 21.69 -14.14
CA ALA A 281 18.57 22.18 -13.19
C ALA A 281 19.81 21.29 -13.08
N LEU A 282 19.81 20.08 -13.67
CA LEU A 282 20.91 19.11 -13.61
C LEU A 282 22.27 19.78 -13.82
N CYS A 283 23.25 19.32 -13.05
CA CYS A 283 24.64 19.77 -13.13
C CYS A 283 24.89 21.25 -12.81
N GLY A 284 23.83 21.97 -12.44
CA GLY A 284 23.89 23.37 -12.02
C GLY A 284 23.83 23.54 -10.50
N GLY A 285 24.05 24.77 -10.05
CA GLY A 285 23.84 25.17 -8.66
C GLY A 285 22.38 25.13 -8.21
N SER A 286 21.44 24.75 -9.06
CA SER A 286 20.02 24.65 -8.75
C SER A 286 19.47 23.23 -8.86
N ALA A 287 20.30 22.20 -9.09
CA ALA A 287 19.89 20.80 -9.20
C ALA A 287 19.42 20.20 -7.86
N TYR A 288 18.28 20.66 -7.36
CA TYR A 288 17.73 20.30 -6.06
C TYR A 288 16.23 20.04 -6.13
N SER A 289 15.81 19.04 -5.36
CA SER A 289 14.41 18.68 -5.13
C SER A 289 14.18 18.33 -3.66
N VAL A 290 12.92 18.41 -3.24
CA VAL A 290 12.44 17.99 -1.92
C VAL A 290 11.31 17.01 -2.14
N VAL A 291 11.36 15.88 -1.45
CA VAL A 291 10.25 14.95 -1.29
C VAL A 291 9.83 15.04 0.17
N GLY A 292 8.64 15.57 0.42
CA GLY A 292 8.04 15.60 1.74
C GLY A 292 7.21 14.35 2.02
N TYR A 293 6.71 14.24 3.25
CA TYR A 293 5.70 13.25 3.68
C TYR A 293 6.05 11.78 3.41
N ALA A 294 7.34 11.43 3.41
CA ALA A 294 7.80 10.06 3.18
C ALA A 294 7.04 9.05 4.05
N GLN A 295 6.81 7.87 3.47
CA GLN A 295 6.00 6.83 4.10
C GLN A 295 6.84 5.65 4.56
N GLY A 296 7.98 5.45 3.91
CA GLY A 296 8.89 4.35 4.20
C GLY A 296 8.44 3.03 3.57
N SER A 297 7.52 3.10 2.60
CA SER A 297 7.02 1.97 1.84
C SER A 297 6.66 2.36 0.41
N PHE A 298 6.86 1.41 -0.50
CA PHE A 298 6.16 1.31 -1.77
C PHE A 298 5.81 -0.17 -2.00
N GLU A 299 4.84 -0.42 -2.86
CA GLU A 299 4.33 -1.77 -3.11
C GLU A 299 4.82 -2.29 -4.45
N ASN A 300 4.40 -1.65 -5.54
CA ASN A 300 4.57 -2.22 -6.86
C ASN A 300 4.98 -1.18 -7.89
N PRO A 301 6.27 -1.06 -8.19
CA PRO A 301 6.76 -0.12 -9.19
C PRO A 301 6.36 -0.39 -10.65
N ALA A 302 5.66 -1.49 -10.96
CA ALA A 302 5.14 -1.76 -12.31
C ALA A 302 3.65 -1.47 -12.50
N PHE A 303 2.91 -1.31 -11.41
CA PHE A 303 1.46 -1.10 -11.44
C PHE A 303 1.10 0.13 -10.63
N PRO A 304 0.01 0.82 -10.95
CA PRO A 304 -0.53 1.81 -10.03
C PRO A 304 -0.87 1.13 -8.71
N SER A 305 -0.59 1.83 -7.64
CA SER A 305 -1.02 1.42 -6.31
C SER A 305 -1.18 2.66 -5.49
N VAL A 306 -2.16 2.65 -4.60
CA VAL A 306 -2.30 3.68 -3.59
C VAL A 306 -0.98 3.83 -2.82
N PHE A 307 -0.19 2.78 -2.67
CA PHE A 307 1.01 2.75 -1.84
C PHE A 307 2.29 3.22 -2.54
N ASN A 308 2.22 3.63 -3.80
CA ASN A 308 3.41 3.99 -4.58
C ASN A 308 3.87 5.43 -4.42
N ARG A 309 3.41 6.15 -3.40
CA ARG A 309 3.70 7.57 -3.25
C ARG A 309 5.20 7.88 -3.26
N ASP A 310 5.97 7.25 -2.38
CA ASP A 310 7.40 7.56 -2.26
C ASP A 310 8.12 7.30 -3.59
N LEU A 311 7.71 6.26 -4.33
CA LEU A 311 8.18 5.96 -5.67
C LEU A 311 7.83 7.08 -6.67
N ILE A 312 6.54 7.45 -6.75
CA ILE A 312 6.03 8.43 -7.70
C ILE A 312 6.61 9.81 -7.44
N VAL A 313 6.62 10.30 -6.20
CA VAL A 313 7.13 11.64 -5.88
C VAL A 313 8.62 11.73 -6.11
N THR A 314 9.38 10.72 -5.69
CA THR A 314 10.83 10.72 -5.96
C THR A 314 11.09 10.82 -7.46
N ALA A 315 10.38 10.04 -8.28
CA ALA A 315 10.51 10.11 -9.73
C ALA A 315 10.06 11.46 -10.30
N HIS A 316 8.94 11.98 -9.81
CA HIS A 316 8.33 13.24 -10.24
C HIS A 316 9.29 14.42 -10.03
N GLU A 317 9.81 14.57 -8.82
CA GLU A 317 10.68 15.69 -8.46
C GLU A 317 12.04 15.59 -9.14
N LEU A 318 12.53 14.37 -9.38
CA LEU A 318 13.69 14.16 -10.25
C LEU A 318 13.34 14.54 -11.70
N GLY A 319 12.17 14.15 -12.23
CA GLY A 319 11.72 14.52 -13.57
C GLY A 319 11.82 16.03 -13.85
N HIS A 320 11.46 16.86 -12.87
CA HIS A 320 11.69 18.31 -12.95
C HIS A 320 13.16 18.70 -13.04
N ASN A 321 14.02 18.17 -12.16
CA ASN A 321 15.46 18.42 -12.27
C ASN A 321 16.00 18.04 -13.66
N PHE A 322 15.45 16.96 -14.25
CA PHE A 322 15.72 16.44 -15.59
C PHE A 322 15.00 17.19 -16.73
N GLY A 323 14.29 18.28 -16.43
CA GLY A 323 13.85 19.26 -17.42
C GLY A 323 12.43 19.09 -17.97
N THR A 324 11.62 18.17 -17.42
CA THR A 324 10.19 18.09 -17.77
C THR A 324 9.29 18.89 -16.83
N LEU A 325 8.17 19.35 -17.35
CA LEU A 325 7.05 19.90 -16.57
C LEU A 325 5.99 18.83 -16.31
N HIS A 326 4.87 19.26 -15.72
CA HIS A 326 3.72 18.40 -15.49
C HIS A 326 2.98 18.04 -16.76
N ASN A 327 2.26 16.93 -16.72
CA ASN A 327 1.38 16.48 -17.81
C ASN A 327 0.37 17.57 -18.26
N HIS A 328 -0.23 18.32 -17.32
CA HIS A 328 -1.17 19.39 -17.66
C HIS A 328 -0.54 20.60 -18.36
N ASP A 329 0.76 20.87 -18.16
CA ASP A 329 1.46 21.96 -18.85
C ASP A 329 1.59 21.72 -20.36
N TYR A 330 1.55 20.44 -20.75
CA TYR A 330 1.51 19.98 -22.13
C TYR A 330 0.08 19.65 -22.62
N GLY A 331 -0.94 19.86 -21.76
CA GLY A 331 -2.34 19.55 -22.08
C GLY A 331 -2.65 18.06 -22.18
N LEU A 332 -1.91 17.21 -21.46
CA LEU A 332 -2.09 15.76 -21.47
C LEU A 332 -3.14 15.31 -20.44
N ASP A 333 -3.38 16.11 -19.41
CA ASP A 333 -4.47 15.91 -18.45
C ASP A 333 -5.05 17.25 -17.97
N THR A 334 -6.09 17.16 -17.13
CA THR A 334 -6.68 18.30 -16.41
C THR A 334 -6.63 18.13 -14.90
N CYS A 335 -5.66 17.37 -14.41
CA CYS A 335 -5.55 16.98 -13.01
C CYS A 335 -5.06 18.10 -12.09
N GLN A 336 -4.71 19.26 -12.61
CA GLN A 336 -4.53 20.49 -11.83
C GLN A 336 -5.85 21.10 -11.33
N GLN A 337 -7.00 20.63 -11.83
CA GLN A 337 -8.31 21.16 -11.47
C GLN A 337 -8.91 20.40 -10.30
N ALA A 338 -9.46 21.15 -9.34
CA ALA A 338 -10.02 20.57 -8.13
C ALA A 338 -11.23 19.66 -8.33
N VAL A 339 -11.91 19.85 -9.45
CA VAL A 339 -13.11 19.15 -9.86
C VAL A 339 -12.96 18.68 -11.30
N GLY A 340 -13.69 17.63 -11.66
CA GLY A 340 -13.62 17.01 -12.98
C GLY A 340 -13.79 15.51 -12.87
N GLU A 341 -13.89 14.86 -14.03
CA GLU A 341 -13.98 13.41 -14.08
C GLU A 341 -12.66 12.79 -13.60
N ALA A 342 -12.76 11.61 -12.99
CA ALA A 342 -11.60 10.81 -12.67
C ALA A 342 -10.85 10.50 -13.96
N THR A 343 -9.53 10.67 -13.95
CA THR A 343 -8.69 10.44 -15.12
C THR A 343 -7.39 9.81 -14.66
N ARG A 344 -6.80 9.05 -15.57
CA ARG A 344 -5.53 8.36 -15.37
C ARG A 344 -4.37 9.25 -15.77
N GLY A 345 -3.33 9.28 -14.95
CA GLY A 345 -2.12 10.07 -15.16
C GLY A 345 -0.85 9.21 -15.16
N THR A 346 0.28 9.83 -15.47
CA THR A 346 1.63 9.24 -15.37
C THR A 346 2.43 9.98 -14.29
N ILE A 347 3.70 9.62 -14.07
CA ILE A 347 4.53 10.16 -12.98
C ILE A 347 4.47 11.69 -12.84
N MET A 348 4.45 12.45 -13.94
CA MET A 348 4.43 13.92 -13.91
C MET A 348 3.02 14.54 -13.76
N SER A 349 2.02 13.75 -13.37
CA SER A 349 0.62 14.18 -13.25
C SER A 349 0.20 14.44 -11.80
N TYR A 350 -0.86 15.23 -11.62
CA TYR A 350 -1.49 15.50 -10.31
C TYR A 350 -2.71 14.63 -10.03
N CYS A 351 -3.01 13.63 -10.86
CA CYS A 351 -4.25 12.85 -10.68
C CYS A 351 -4.31 12.10 -9.34
N GLY A 352 -3.15 11.71 -8.78
CA GLY A 352 -3.09 11.11 -7.44
C GLY A 352 -3.37 12.08 -6.30
N GLN A 353 -3.22 13.38 -6.55
CA GLN A 353 -3.52 14.45 -5.60
C GLN A 353 -4.98 14.89 -5.64
N THR A 354 -5.53 15.09 -6.85
CA THR A 354 -6.79 15.86 -7.01
C THR A 354 -8.05 15.00 -7.11
N ARG A 355 -7.88 13.68 -7.23
CA ARG A 355 -8.97 12.71 -7.43
C ARG A 355 -8.97 11.64 -6.34
N MET A 356 -10.15 11.09 -6.07
CA MET A 356 -10.27 9.82 -5.35
C MET A 356 -9.48 8.72 -6.06
N GLY A 357 -8.97 7.74 -5.31
CA GLY A 357 -8.07 6.71 -5.83
C GLY A 357 -6.60 6.96 -5.48
N GLY A 358 -6.23 8.20 -5.10
CA GLY A 358 -4.87 8.52 -4.70
C GLY A 358 -3.84 8.13 -5.76
N GLU A 359 -2.66 7.69 -5.33
CA GLU A 359 -1.56 7.30 -6.22
C GLU A 359 -1.91 6.15 -7.19
N ALA A 360 -2.99 5.41 -6.96
CA ALA A 360 -3.46 4.41 -7.91
C ALA A 360 -4.02 5.03 -9.22
N ASN A 361 -4.26 6.35 -9.25
CA ASN A 361 -4.57 7.05 -10.48
C ASN A 361 -3.34 7.27 -11.39
N LEU A 362 -2.12 6.92 -10.91
CA LEU A 362 -0.87 7.21 -11.59
C LEU A 362 -0.16 5.93 -12.03
N ASP A 363 0.12 5.83 -13.33
CA ASP A 363 1.07 4.85 -13.83
C ASP A 363 2.50 5.20 -13.38
N PRO A 364 3.26 4.25 -12.81
CA PRO A 364 4.67 4.42 -12.50
C PRO A 364 5.55 4.36 -13.78
N ARG A 365 5.29 5.29 -14.70
CA ARG A 365 6.06 5.55 -15.91
C ARG A 365 6.04 7.03 -16.28
N PHE A 366 7.04 7.49 -17.01
CA PHE A 366 6.95 8.72 -17.79
C PHE A 366 6.17 8.43 -19.07
N ASP A 367 5.27 9.33 -19.46
CA ASP A 367 4.66 9.25 -20.79
C ASP A 367 5.67 9.68 -21.87
N THR A 368 5.43 9.32 -23.13
CA THR A 368 6.34 9.62 -24.24
C THR A 368 6.66 11.10 -24.43
N VAL A 369 5.77 12.03 -24.01
CA VAL A 369 6.03 13.47 -24.09
C VAL A 369 6.95 13.92 -22.96
N THR A 370 6.65 13.57 -21.71
CA THR A 370 7.49 13.95 -20.55
C THR A 370 8.84 13.24 -20.57
N GLY A 371 8.87 11.96 -20.94
CA GLY A 371 10.10 11.19 -21.19
C GLY A 371 10.94 11.80 -22.32
N GLY A 372 10.34 12.11 -23.47
CA GLY A 372 11.04 12.78 -24.57
C GLY A 372 11.65 14.14 -24.19
N ARG A 373 11.05 14.87 -23.25
CA ARG A 373 11.62 16.10 -22.69
C ARG A 373 12.84 15.85 -21.84
N ILE A 374 12.78 14.87 -20.94
CA ILE A 374 13.92 14.44 -20.13
C ILE A 374 15.10 14.05 -21.03
N ILE A 375 14.82 13.22 -22.03
CA ILE A 375 15.78 12.77 -23.04
C ILE A 375 16.44 13.95 -23.77
N THR A 376 15.63 14.88 -24.27
CA THR A 376 16.13 16.05 -24.99
C THR A 376 17.02 16.91 -24.09
N TYR A 377 16.59 17.14 -22.85
CA TYR A 377 17.33 17.96 -21.91
C TYR A 377 18.65 17.31 -21.48
N ILE A 378 18.66 16.02 -21.13
CA ILE A 378 19.88 15.36 -20.63
C ILE A 378 20.98 15.30 -21.70
N ARG A 379 20.61 15.19 -22.98
CA ARG A 379 21.55 15.28 -24.13
C ARG A 379 22.27 16.64 -24.19
N THR A 380 21.68 17.70 -23.63
CA THR A 380 22.31 19.03 -23.53
C THR A 380 23.27 19.18 -22.34
N GLN A 381 23.41 18.14 -21.50
CA GLN A 381 24.25 18.13 -20.29
C GLN A 381 25.50 17.22 -20.40
N PRO A 382 26.30 17.25 -21.49
CA PRO A 382 27.41 16.31 -21.70
C PRO A 382 28.61 16.54 -20.79
N SER A 383 28.61 17.59 -19.96
CA SER A 383 29.77 17.98 -19.14
C SER A 383 29.85 17.28 -17.77
N CYS A 384 28.82 16.52 -17.39
CA CYS A 384 28.62 16.01 -16.04
C CYS A 384 27.98 14.62 -16.05
N VAL A 385 27.00 14.40 -16.93
CA VAL A 385 26.36 13.10 -17.12
C VAL A 385 27.28 12.19 -17.92
N ILE A 386 27.60 11.04 -17.35
CA ILE A 386 28.45 10.03 -17.99
C ILE A 386 27.59 9.12 -18.87
N ILE A 387 28.13 8.68 -20.00
CA ILE A 387 27.54 7.59 -20.80
C ILE A 387 28.25 6.29 -20.39
N ASP A 388 27.47 5.31 -19.96
CA ASP A 388 27.90 3.99 -19.51
C ASP A 388 26.85 2.98 -20.00
N CYS A 389 27.01 2.56 -21.25
CA CYS A 389 26.02 1.75 -21.95
C CYS A 389 25.92 0.34 -21.33
N ASN A 390 27.07 -0.27 -21.00
CA ASN A 390 27.16 -1.61 -20.43
C ASN A 390 26.81 -1.63 -18.93
N GLY A 391 26.73 -0.45 -18.30
CA GLY A 391 26.31 -0.25 -16.92
C GLY A 391 27.31 -0.81 -15.90
N ASN A 392 28.59 -0.84 -16.23
CA ASN A 392 29.64 -1.41 -15.38
C ASN A 392 30.20 -0.39 -14.36
N GLY A 393 29.73 0.87 -14.39
CA GLY A 393 30.17 1.97 -13.54
C GLY A 393 31.39 2.72 -14.08
N VAL A 394 31.82 2.43 -15.31
CA VAL A 394 32.92 3.10 -16.01
C VAL A 394 32.36 3.76 -17.26
N ALA A 395 32.76 5.01 -17.49
CA ALA A 395 32.36 5.72 -18.70
C ALA A 395 32.82 4.97 -19.96
N ASP A 396 31.98 4.91 -20.98
CA ASP A 396 32.27 4.28 -22.27
C ASP A 396 33.61 4.78 -22.87
N SER A 397 33.81 6.10 -22.82
CA SER A 397 35.06 6.73 -23.28
C SER A 397 36.32 6.22 -22.57
N VAL A 398 36.19 5.81 -21.31
CA VAL A 398 37.27 5.25 -20.48
C VAL A 398 37.45 3.76 -20.78
N ASP A 399 36.37 3.02 -20.98
CA ASP A 399 36.41 1.62 -21.38
C ASP A 399 37.08 1.43 -22.74
N ILE A 400 36.68 2.24 -23.73
CA ILE A 400 37.27 2.24 -25.07
C ILE A 400 38.75 2.64 -25.01
N LEU A 401 39.09 3.72 -24.27
CA LEU A 401 40.48 4.20 -24.16
C LEU A 401 41.41 3.15 -23.52
N ASN A 402 40.92 2.42 -22.53
CA ASN A 402 41.69 1.39 -21.84
C ASN A 402 41.65 0.01 -22.55
N GLY A 403 40.84 -0.12 -23.61
CA GLY A 403 40.66 -1.36 -24.36
C GLY A 403 39.88 -2.43 -23.60
N PHE A 404 39.03 -2.02 -22.65
CA PHE A 404 38.06 -2.91 -22.00
C PHE A 404 36.87 -3.19 -22.91
N SER A 405 36.50 -2.22 -23.75
CA SER A 405 35.49 -2.38 -24.79
C SER A 405 36.06 -2.05 -26.18
N LEU A 406 35.48 -2.67 -27.20
CA LEU A 406 35.80 -2.41 -28.62
C LEU A 406 34.92 -1.26 -29.13
N ASP A 407 35.44 -0.49 -30.07
CA ASP A 407 34.74 0.58 -30.81
C ASP A 407 35.33 0.55 -32.23
N VAL A 408 34.80 -0.34 -33.06
CA VAL A 408 35.36 -0.64 -34.39
C VAL A 408 35.02 0.45 -35.41
N ASP A 409 33.87 1.11 -35.27
CA ASP A 409 33.41 2.15 -36.18
C ASP A 409 33.88 3.57 -35.77
N GLY A 410 34.36 3.73 -34.53
CA GLY A 410 34.91 4.96 -33.98
C GLY A 410 33.85 5.99 -33.61
N ASN A 411 32.61 5.56 -33.35
CA ASN A 411 31.50 6.44 -33.02
C ASN A 411 31.46 6.83 -31.53
N GLY A 412 32.29 6.20 -30.69
CA GLY A 412 32.42 6.48 -29.26
C GLY A 412 31.44 5.72 -28.36
N VAL A 413 30.64 4.80 -28.92
CA VAL A 413 29.80 3.84 -28.23
C VAL A 413 30.47 2.46 -28.31
N PRO A 414 30.57 1.70 -27.20
CA PRO A 414 31.10 0.35 -27.21
C PRO A 414 30.36 -0.61 -28.16
N ASP A 415 31.08 -1.36 -28.98
CA ASP A 415 30.52 -2.36 -29.92
C ASP A 415 29.59 -3.39 -29.24
N GLU A 416 29.88 -3.74 -27.98
CA GLU A 416 29.06 -4.68 -27.19
C GLU A 416 27.68 -4.11 -26.79
N CYS A 417 27.57 -2.77 -26.76
CA CYS A 417 26.32 -2.06 -26.66
C CYS A 417 25.71 -1.84 -28.03
N GLU A 418 26.49 -2.07 -29.09
CA GLU A 418 26.12 -1.82 -30.45
C GLU A 418 25.81 -3.05 -31.32
N ASP A 419 25.51 -4.21 -30.74
CA ASP A 419 25.20 -5.44 -31.50
C ASP A 419 23.88 -6.05 -30.99
N CYS A 420 22.76 -5.52 -31.45
CA CYS A 420 21.45 -5.89 -30.89
C CYS A 420 20.99 -7.29 -31.31
N ASN A 421 21.39 -7.73 -32.50
CA ASN A 421 21.08 -9.04 -33.05
C ASN A 421 22.12 -10.12 -32.64
N GLY A 422 23.17 -9.73 -31.93
CA GLY A 422 24.20 -10.60 -31.36
C GLY A 422 25.05 -11.31 -32.41
N ASN A 423 25.17 -10.74 -33.61
CA ASN A 423 25.86 -11.36 -34.73
C ASN A 423 27.37 -11.06 -34.76
N GLY A 424 27.86 -10.21 -33.86
CA GLY A 424 29.24 -9.78 -33.72
C GLY A 424 29.64 -8.63 -34.65
N VAL A 425 28.68 -7.93 -35.25
CA VAL A 425 28.87 -6.75 -36.10
C VAL A 425 28.08 -5.59 -35.48
N PRO A 426 28.70 -4.41 -35.27
CA PRO A 426 27.98 -3.24 -34.80
C PRO A 426 26.85 -2.85 -35.76
N ASP A 427 25.69 -2.48 -35.22
CA ASP A 427 24.47 -2.13 -35.97
C ASP A 427 24.73 -1.08 -37.05
N SER A 428 25.52 -0.05 -36.74
CA SER A 428 25.87 1.01 -37.68
C SER A 428 26.53 0.45 -38.95
N ILE A 429 27.34 -0.60 -38.79
CA ILE A 429 28.03 -1.32 -39.86
C ILE A 429 27.07 -2.28 -40.56
N ASP A 430 26.17 -2.94 -39.84
CA ASP A 430 25.15 -3.82 -40.41
C ASP A 430 24.16 -3.05 -41.30
N ILE A 431 23.68 -1.90 -40.84
CA ILE A 431 22.82 -0.97 -41.58
C ILE A 431 23.57 -0.44 -42.81
N LEU A 432 24.81 0.04 -42.65
CA LEU A 432 25.61 0.58 -43.74
C LEU A 432 25.89 -0.45 -44.85
N ASN A 433 26.12 -1.71 -44.47
CA ASN A 433 26.36 -2.80 -45.41
C ASN A 433 25.06 -3.38 -46.01
N GLY A 434 23.89 -2.94 -45.55
CA GLY A 434 22.59 -3.41 -46.00
C GLY A 434 22.25 -4.82 -45.52
N HIS A 435 22.85 -5.25 -44.41
CA HIS A 435 22.51 -6.49 -43.73
C HIS A 435 21.24 -6.36 -42.88
N SER A 436 21.01 -5.16 -42.33
CA SER A 436 19.78 -4.83 -41.61
C SER A 436 19.12 -3.57 -42.17
N LEU A 437 17.81 -3.42 -41.93
CA LEU A 437 17.03 -2.24 -42.31
C LEU A 437 17.01 -1.24 -41.16
N ASP A 438 16.93 0.06 -41.49
CA ASP A 438 16.76 1.17 -40.53
C ASP A 438 15.86 2.19 -41.24
N LEU A 439 14.54 1.97 -41.13
CA LEU A 439 13.56 2.73 -41.90
C LEU A 439 13.36 4.15 -41.35
N ASP A 440 13.50 4.38 -40.04
CA ASP A 440 13.40 5.70 -39.41
C ASP A 440 14.73 6.46 -39.38
N GLY A 441 15.85 5.78 -39.62
CA GLY A 441 17.18 6.39 -39.62
C GLY A 441 17.66 6.70 -38.21
N ASN A 442 17.17 5.97 -37.20
CA ASN A 442 17.52 6.18 -35.80
C ASN A 442 18.84 5.49 -35.40
N GLY A 443 19.45 4.72 -36.31
CA GLY A 443 20.71 4.01 -36.09
C GLY A 443 20.57 2.67 -35.36
N VAL A 444 19.33 2.24 -35.06
CA VAL A 444 18.98 0.93 -34.53
C VAL A 444 18.28 0.13 -35.64
N PRO A 445 18.75 -1.08 -35.98
CA PRO A 445 18.12 -1.95 -36.95
C PRO A 445 16.65 -2.22 -36.61
N ASP A 446 15.77 -2.19 -37.60
CA ASP A 446 14.34 -2.43 -37.42
C ASP A 446 14.06 -3.78 -36.75
N GLU A 447 14.87 -4.81 -37.03
CA GLU A 447 14.80 -6.14 -36.41
C GLU A 447 15.10 -6.17 -34.90
N CYS A 448 15.60 -5.06 -34.37
CA CYS A 448 15.93 -4.83 -32.98
C CYS A 448 15.02 -3.80 -32.30
N GLN A 449 14.01 -3.30 -33.01
CA GLN A 449 12.98 -2.41 -32.49
C GLN A 449 11.68 -3.21 -32.28
N ALA A 450 10.82 -2.76 -31.37
CA ALA A 450 9.48 -3.30 -31.26
C ALA A 450 8.70 -3.18 -32.59
N ASP A 451 8.14 -4.30 -33.02
CA ASP A 451 7.22 -4.46 -34.16
C ASP A 451 6.17 -5.48 -33.71
N CYS A 452 5.30 -5.05 -32.81
CA CYS A 452 4.41 -5.94 -32.09
C CYS A 452 3.34 -6.58 -33.01
N ASP A 453 3.05 -5.95 -34.14
CA ASP A 453 2.12 -6.45 -35.16
C ASP A 453 2.81 -7.26 -36.28
N GLY A 454 4.15 -7.30 -36.27
CA GLY A 454 4.99 -8.08 -37.18
C GLY A 454 4.90 -7.61 -38.63
N ASN A 455 4.57 -6.35 -38.87
CA ASN A 455 4.39 -5.80 -40.20
C ASN A 455 5.71 -5.35 -40.86
N GLY A 456 6.82 -5.38 -40.12
CA GLY A 456 8.16 -4.96 -40.53
C GLY A 456 8.40 -3.46 -40.43
N VAL A 457 7.56 -2.72 -39.72
CA VAL A 457 7.70 -1.28 -39.44
C VAL A 457 7.74 -1.10 -37.91
N PRO A 458 8.81 -0.50 -37.37
CA PRO A 458 8.92 -0.26 -35.94
C PRO A 458 7.72 0.51 -35.36
N ASP A 459 7.24 0.11 -34.18
CA ASP A 459 6.10 0.69 -33.48
C ASP A 459 6.30 2.19 -33.26
N ALA A 460 7.50 2.60 -32.85
CA ALA A 460 7.88 4.01 -32.68
C ALA A 460 7.65 4.83 -33.96
N MET A 461 7.94 4.27 -35.14
CA MET A 461 7.68 4.92 -36.42
C MET A 461 6.18 5.05 -36.69
N GLN A 462 5.40 4.00 -36.39
CA GLN A 462 3.95 4.00 -36.58
C GLN A 462 3.29 5.07 -35.70
N ILE A 463 3.70 5.17 -34.43
CA ILE A 463 3.23 6.15 -33.46
C ILE A 463 3.62 7.58 -33.90
N ALA A 464 4.86 7.78 -34.35
CA ALA A 464 5.32 9.09 -34.84
C ALA A 464 4.52 9.55 -36.08
N ALA A 465 4.12 8.61 -36.95
CA ALA A 465 3.28 8.89 -38.11
C ALA A 465 1.82 9.17 -37.72
N GLN A 466 1.29 8.46 -36.71
CA GLN A 466 -0.08 8.57 -36.25
C GLN A 466 -0.17 8.37 -34.73
N ALA A 467 -0.08 9.47 -33.98
CA ALA A 467 -0.17 9.48 -32.51
C ALA A 467 -1.51 9.00 -31.92
N SER A 468 -2.51 8.67 -32.77
CA SER A 468 -3.77 8.07 -32.32
C SER A 468 -3.73 6.55 -32.26
N LEU A 469 -2.57 5.93 -32.53
CA LEU A 469 -2.34 4.50 -32.39
C LEU A 469 -1.71 4.14 -31.03
N ASP A 470 -1.42 5.15 -30.21
CA ASP A 470 -0.88 5.06 -28.85
C ASP A 470 -1.60 6.12 -28.01
N LEU A 471 -2.86 5.86 -27.71
CA LEU A 471 -3.73 6.82 -27.02
C LEU A 471 -3.31 6.99 -25.55
N ASP A 472 -2.77 5.93 -24.96
CA ASP A 472 -2.32 5.97 -23.59
C ASP A 472 -0.88 6.54 -23.45
N ARG A 473 -0.14 6.65 -24.56
CA ARG A 473 1.20 7.24 -24.67
C ARG A 473 2.25 6.47 -23.90
N ASP A 474 2.17 5.14 -23.90
CA ASP A 474 3.18 4.26 -23.32
C ASP A 474 4.28 3.83 -24.30
N GLY A 475 4.17 4.23 -25.57
CA GLY A 475 5.12 3.86 -26.61
C GLY A 475 4.85 2.48 -27.22
N VAL A 476 3.77 1.80 -26.81
CA VAL A 476 3.26 0.55 -27.37
C VAL A 476 2.00 0.87 -28.18
N LEU A 477 1.83 0.21 -29.33
CA LEU A 477 0.60 0.38 -30.11
C LEU A 477 -0.61 -0.16 -29.35
N ASP A 478 -1.73 0.58 -29.37
CA ASP A 478 -3.01 0.17 -28.76
C ASP A 478 -3.42 -1.26 -29.21
N LEU A 479 -3.19 -1.61 -30.48
CA LEU A 479 -3.54 -2.94 -31.01
C LEU A 479 -2.73 -4.10 -30.40
N CYS A 480 -1.59 -3.78 -29.79
CA CYS A 480 -0.68 -4.70 -29.14
C CYS A 480 -0.81 -4.68 -27.62
N GLN A 481 -1.68 -3.82 -27.10
CA GLN A 481 -2.04 -3.79 -25.71
C GLN A 481 -3.06 -4.90 -25.40
N LEU A 482 -3.24 -5.20 -24.12
CA LEU A 482 -4.20 -6.21 -23.70
C LEU A 482 -5.62 -5.75 -24.07
N ASP A 483 -6.38 -6.64 -24.71
CA ASP A 483 -7.80 -6.51 -25.03
C ASP A 483 -8.45 -7.80 -24.51
N CYS A 484 -8.77 -7.79 -23.22
CA CYS A 484 -9.19 -9.00 -22.52
C CYS A 484 -10.64 -9.39 -22.83
N ASP A 485 -11.50 -8.43 -23.19
CA ASP A 485 -12.89 -8.65 -23.57
C ASP A 485 -13.09 -8.91 -25.08
N GLY A 486 -12.05 -8.63 -25.89
CA GLY A 486 -11.99 -8.90 -27.32
C GLY A 486 -12.83 -7.93 -28.15
N ASP A 487 -13.11 -6.73 -27.66
CA ASP A 487 -13.93 -5.72 -28.34
C ASP A 487 -13.16 -4.93 -29.42
N GLY A 488 -11.84 -5.11 -29.49
CA GLY A 488 -10.93 -4.45 -30.42
C GLY A 488 -10.41 -3.10 -29.93
N VAL A 489 -10.62 -2.75 -28.66
CA VAL A 489 -10.06 -1.60 -27.96
C VAL A 489 -9.21 -2.11 -26.81
N ALA A 490 -8.01 -1.56 -26.63
CA ALA A 490 -7.18 -1.92 -25.50
C ALA A 490 -7.82 -1.56 -24.15
N ASP A 491 -7.65 -2.42 -23.15
CA ASP A 491 -8.16 -2.23 -21.79
C ASP A 491 -7.69 -0.90 -21.21
N THR A 492 -6.41 -0.57 -21.39
CA THR A 492 -5.77 0.68 -20.97
C THR A 492 -6.45 1.92 -21.56
N VAL A 493 -6.92 1.82 -22.81
CA VAL A 493 -7.65 2.88 -23.51
C VAL A 493 -9.08 2.98 -22.97
N GLN A 494 -9.77 1.85 -22.78
CA GLN A 494 -11.11 1.82 -22.19
C GLN A 494 -11.09 2.44 -20.77
N ILE A 495 -10.16 2.01 -19.92
CA ILE A 495 -9.99 2.50 -18.54
C ILE A 495 -9.69 4.00 -18.52
N ARG A 496 -8.80 4.47 -19.42
CA ARG A 496 -8.48 5.90 -19.51
C ARG A 496 -9.71 6.75 -19.91
N LEU A 497 -10.59 6.21 -20.74
CA LEU A 497 -11.82 6.88 -21.18
C LEU A 497 -12.93 6.82 -20.12
N ASP A 498 -13.01 5.71 -19.39
CA ASP A 498 -13.99 5.50 -18.32
C ASP A 498 -13.36 4.78 -17.14
N MET A 499 -12.89 5.60 -16.21
CA MET A 499 -12.31 5.15 -14.94
C MET A 499 -13.34 4.40 -14.06
N SER A 500 -14.63 4.30 -14.41
CA SER A 500 -15.55 3.43 -13.65
C SER A 500 -15.39 1.94 -13.99
N LEU A 501 -14.62 1.60 -15.03
CA LEU A 501 -14.35 0.22 -15.45
C LEU A 501 -13.15 -0.43 -14.72
N ASP A 502 -12.43 0.35 -13.90
CA ASP A 502 -11.29 -0.06 -13.07
C ASP A 502 -11.47 0.56 -11.68
N ILE A 503 -12.36 -0.03 -10.88
CA ILE A 503 -12.76 0.53 -9.58
C ILE A 503 -11.60 0.49 -8.57
N ASN A 504 -10.80 -0.58 -8.63
CA ASN A 504 -9.70 -0.81 -7.71
C ASN A 504 -8.38 -0.13 -8.16
N ARG A 505 -8.38 0.52 -9.33
CA ARG A 505 -7.31 1.35 -9.87
C ARG A 505 -6.02 0.59 -10.14
N ASP A 506 -6.09 -0.69 -10.49
CA ASP A 506 -4.91 -1.53 -10.70
C ASP A 506 -4.48 -1.63 -12.18
N ASN A 507 -5.12 -0.86 -13.07
CA ASN A 507 -4.90 -0.87 -14.52
C ASN A 507 -5.33 -2.17 -15.21
N LEU A 508 -6.21 -2.95 -14.58
CA LEU A 508 -6.88 -4.07 -15.19
C LEU A 508 -8.37 -3.77 -15.27
N LEU A 509 -8.99 -4.21 -16.36
CA LEU A 509 -10.42 -4.03 -16.53
C LEU A 509 -11.16 -4.94 -15.55
N ASP A 510 -12.05 -4.39 -14.71
CA ASP A 510 -12.78 -5.16 -13.71
C ASP A 510 -13.57 -6.32 -14.35
N SER A 511 -14.06 -6.14 -15.58
CA SER A 511 -14.81 -7.17 -16.31
C SER A 511 -13.98 -8.38 -16.74
N CYS A 512 -12.66 -8.28 -16.66
CA CYS A 512 -11.71 -9.33 -17.03
C CYS A 512 -11.02 -9.98 -15.83
N GLN A 513 -11.29 -9.47 -14.63
CA GLN A 513 -10.82 -10.07 -13.39
C GLN A 513 -11.80 -11.18 -12.99
N ASP A 514 -11.55 -12.37 -13.53
CA ASP A 514 -12.26 -13.63 -13.24
C ASP A 514 -11.20 -14.72 -13.09
N CYS A 515 -10.70 -14.84 -11.86
CA CYS A 515 -9.55 -15.67 -11.52
C CYS A 515 -9.74 -17.17 -11.80
N ASP A 516 -10.98 -17.67 -11.69
CA ASP A 516 -11.34 -19.09 -11.74
C ASP A 516 -12.13 -19.44 -13.01
N GLY A 517 -12.52 -18.42 -13.78
CA GLY A 517 -13.13 -18.53 -15.10
C GLY A 517 -14.58 -18.98 -15.03
N ASP A 518 -15.28 -18.73 -13.92
CA ASP A 518 -16.67 -19.15 -13.73
C ASP A 518 -17.69 -18.17 -14.36
N GLY A 519 -17.23 -17.02 -14.84
CA GLY A 519 -18.03 -15.96 -15.44
C GLY A 519 -18.61 -14.95 -14.44
N ILE A 520 -18.25 -15.05 -13.16
CA ILE A 520 -18.52 -14.06 -12.11
C ILE A 520 -17.21 -13.34 -11.82
N ILE A 521 -17.16 -12.05 -12.14
CA ILE A 521 -15.96 -11.26 -11.88
C ILE A 521 -15.66 -11.19 -10.37
N ASP A 522 -14.37 -11.15 -10.03
CA ASP A 522 -13.85 -11.24 -8.65
C ASP A 522 -14.52 -10.20 -7.75
N LEU A 523 -14.70 -8.96 -8.25
CA LEU A 523 -15.34 -7.88 -7.51
C LEU A 523 -16.79 -8.20 -7.10
N VAL A 524 -17.51 -8.97 -7.94
CA VAL A 524 -18.86 -9.44 -7.65
C VAL A 524 -18.83 -10.66 -6.72
N ALA A 525 -17.87 -11.57 -6.89
CA ALA A 525 -17.68 -12.75 -6.03
C ALA A 525 -17.35 -12.36 -4.57
N LEU A 526 -16.66 -11.25 -4.37
CA LEU A 526 -16.38 -10.67 -3.05
C LEU A 526 -17.64 -10.16 -2.33
N ASP A 527 -18.78 -10.06 -3.01
CA ASP A 527 -20.06 -9.63 -2.43
C ASP A 527 -19.89 -8.38 -1.55
N ARG A 528 -19.22 -7.36 -2.11
CA ARG A 528 -19.03 -6.05 -1.48
C ARG A 528 -18.19 -6.07 -0.19
N SER A 529 -17.51 -7.18 0.15
CA SER A 529 -16.59 -7.27 1.31
C SER A 529 -15.46 -6.25 1.27
N ARG A 530 -15.06 -5.84 0.06
CA ARG A 530 -14.07 -4.79 -0.20
C ARG A 530 -14.56 -3.37 0.08
N PHE A 531 -15.82 -3.14 0.49
CA PHE A 531 -16.40 -1.79 0.55
C PHE A 531 -16.61 -1.28 1.98
N VAL A 532 -16.60 0.04 2.11
CA VAL A 532 -16.81 0.79 3.35
C VAL A 532 -18.07 1.62 3.22
N LEU A 533 -18.93 1.60 4.25
CA LEU A 533 -20.07 2.49 4.35
C LEU A 533 -19.79 3.61 5.36
N THR A 534 -20.15 4.82 4.98
CA THR A 534 -19.95 6.02 5.81
C THR A 534 -21.27 6.75 6.03
N ALA A 535 -21.50 7.25 7.23
CA ALA A 535 -22.52 8.22 7.55
C ALA A 535 -21.91 9.61 7.75
N THR A 536 -22.70 10.64 7.47
CA THR A 536 -22.31 12.05 7.59
C THR A 536 -22.92 12.71 8.82
N LEU A 537 -22.20 13.66 9.40
CA LEU A 537 -22.70 14.51 10.48
C LEU A 537 -23.55 15.68 9.98
N GLY A 538 -23.61 15.90 8.66
CA GLY A 538 -24.09 17.14 8.04
C GLY A 538 -24.93 16.97 6.77
N HIS A 539 -24.54 17.70 5.72
CA HIS A 539 -25.38 18.16 4.61
C HIS A 539 -25.98 17.07 3.70
N ASP A 540 -25.26 15.97 3.47
CA ASP A 540 -25.65 14.99 2.44
C ASP A 540 -26.71 14.01 2.96
N ARG A 541 -26.64 13.65 4.26
CA ARG A 541 -27.60 12.77 4.96
C ARG A 541 -27.88 11.45 4.20
N ASP A 542 -26.91 10.98 3.44
CA ASP A 542 -26.87 9.73 2.71
C ASP A 542 -25.77 8.80 3.27
N LEU A 543 -25.88 7.51 2.98
CA LEU A 543 -24.80 6.56 3.17
C LEU A 543 -23.93 6.57 1.92
N GLY A 544 -22.68 7.00 2.07
CA GLY A 544 -21.68 6.86 1.03
C GLY A 544 -21.08 5.46 1.05
N GLU A 545 -20.95 4.85 -0.12
CA GLU A 545 -20.27 3.57 -0.33
C GLU A 545 -18.95 3.80 -1.06
N PHE A 546 -17.86 3.30 -0.51
CA PHE A 546 -16.52 3.53 -1.02
C PHE A 546 -15.73 2.22 -1.13
N HIS A 547 -14.85 2.13 -2.12
CA HIS A 547 -13.88 1.06 -2.22
C HIS A 547 -12.89 1.13 -1.04
N GLY A 548 -12.72 0.03 -0.30
CA GLY A 548 -11.94 -0.03 0.94
C GLY A 548 -10.43 0.07 0.75
N LEU A 549 -9.93 -0.16 -0.47
CA LEU A 549 -8.52 0.08 -0.80
C LEU A 549 -8.31 1.49 -1.37
N THR A 550 -9.07 1.89 -2.39
CA THR A 550 -8.79 3.13 -3.16
C THR A 550 -9.58 4.35 -2.68
N GLY A 551 -10.61 4.14 -1.86
CA GLY A 551 -11.53 5.20 -1.44
C GLY A 551 -12.37 5.79 -2.58
N VAL A 552 -12.41 5.13 -3.75
CA VAL A 552 -13.27 5.53 -4.86
C VAL A 552 -14.72 5.34 -4.44
N ARG A 553 -15.54 6.37 -4.62
CA ARG A 553 -16.97 6.32 -4.33
C ARG A 553 -17.69 5.44 -5.35
N ILE A 554 -18.41 4.44 -4.86
CA ILE A 554 -19.13 3.44 -5.67
C ILE A 554 -20.59 3.85 -5.81
N ALA A 555 -21.24 4.19 -4.70
CA ALA A 555 -22.65 4.50 -4.65
C ALA A 555 -23.01 5.40 -3.47
N ALA A 556 -24.28 5.78 -3.43
CA ALA A 556 -24.86 6.53 -2.34
C ALA A 556 -26.31 6.11 -2.10
N SER A 557 -26.73 6.08 -0.84
CA SER A 557 -28.15 5.92 -0.52
C SER A 557 -28.97 7.13 -0.92
N ALA A 558 -30.30 6.99 -0.88
CA ALA A 558 -31.17 8.15 -0.83
C ALA A 558 -30.87 8.99 0.42
N ALA A 559 -30.82 10.31 0.26
CA ALA A 559 -30.59 11.26 1.34
C ALA A 559 -31.83 11.43 2.25
N GLY A 560 -31.59 11.77 3.51
CA GLY A 560 -32.62 12.24 4.45
C GLY A 560 -33.35 11.15 5.25
N HIS A 561 -32.86 9.91 5.20
CA HIS A 561 -33.38 8.83 6.03
C HIS A 561 -32.88 8.88 7.48
N TYR A 562 -31.75 9.55 7.74
CA TYR A 562 -31.26 9.91 9.07
C TYR A 562 -30.93 11.42 9.16
N ASP A 563 -30.76 11.94 10.37
CA ASP A 563 -30.32 13.31 10.65
C ASP A 563 -29.18 13.30 11.69
N VAL A 564 -27.97 13.66 11.24
CA VAL A 564 -26.68 13.56 11.97
C VAL A 564 -26.31 12.12 12.33
N GLY A 565 -25.55 11.46 11.47
CA GLY A 565 -25.08 10.08 11.62
C GLY A 565 -23.83 9.96 12.49
N ASN A 566 -23.99 10.03 13.82
CA ASN A 566 -22.86 10.02 14.76
C ASN A 566 -22.00 8.74 14.69
N ASP A 567 -22.62 7.59 14.44
CA ASP A 567 -22.02 6.28 14.39
C ASP A 567 -22.75 5.40 13.35
N LEU A 568 -22.02 4.44 12.78
CA LEU A 568 -22.48 3.45 11.82
C LEU A 568 -21.87 2.11 12.22
N VAL A 569 -22.71 1.08 12.36
CA VAL A 569 -22.29 -0.28 12.70
C VAL A 569 -22.91 -1.25 11.70
N ILE A 570 -22.10 -2.14 11.15
CA ILE A 570 -22.55 -3.24 10.31
C ILE A 570 -22.53 -4.52 11.14
N THR A 571 -23.68 -5.17 11.25
CA THR A 571 -23.79 -6.42 11.99
C THR A 571 -23.19 -7.58 11.20
N PRO A 572 -22.84 -8.72 11.85
CA PRO A 572 -22.34 -9.90 11.14
C PRO A 572 -23.30 -10.46 10.07
N ASP A 573 -24.61 -10.26 10.24
CA ASP A 573 -25.65 -10.57 9.25
C ASP A 573 -25.89 -9.45 8.22
N ARG A 574 -24.97 -8.48 8.13
CA ARG A 574 -24.91 -7.38 7.14
C ARG A 574 -26.09 -6.41 7.18
N ARG A 575 -26.66 -6.19 8.37
CA ARG A 575 -27.59 -5.08 8.62
C ARG A 575 -26.77 -3.83 8.94
N VAL A 576 -27.14 -2.71 8.33
CA VAL A 576 -26.43 -1.44 8.51
C VAL A 576 -27.25 -0.58 9.47
N LEU A 577 -26.71 -0.31 10.65
CA LEU A 577 -27.35 0.51 11.67
C LEU A 577 -26.69 1.87 11.75
N VAL A 578 -27.50 2.92 11.78
CA VAL A 578 -27.04 4.32 11.85
C VAL A 578 -27.67 5.01 13.04
N SER A 579 -26.86 5.62 13.88
CA SER A 579 -27.34 6.46 14.99
C SER A 579 -27.76 7.82 14.44
N SER A 580 -29.07 8.07 14.38
CA SER A 580 -29.64 9.33 13.89
C SER A 580 -29.83 10.30 15.05
N ALA A 581 -28.81 11.13 15.28
CA ALA A 581 -28.66 11.86 16.52
C ALA A 581 -29.69 12.98 16.69
N ALA A 582 -29.91 13.79 15.67
CA ALA A 582 -30.73 15.00 15.77
C ALA A 582 -32.23 14.69 15.95
N ASP A 583 -32.69 13.57 15.40
CA ASP A 583 -34.10 13.13 15.50
C ASP A 583 -34.32 11.96 16.47
N HIS A 584 -33.26 11.51 17.15
CA HIS A 584 -33.29 10.54 18.26
C HIS A 584 -33.76 9.15 17.86
N ARG A 585 -33.27 8.64 16.73
CA ARG A 585 -33.63 7.32 16.18
C ARG A 585 -32.39 6.46 15.95
N ILE A 586 -32.60 5.15 15.85
CA ILE A 586 -31.66 4.23 15.19
C ILE A 586 -32.31 3.77 13.90
N VAL A 587 -31.64 4.01 12.77
CA VAL A 587 -32.15 3.71 11.44
C VAL A 587 -31.44 2.50 10.88
N GLU A 588 -32.19 1.59 10.27
CA GLU A 588 -31.68 0.37 9.65
C GLU A 588 -31.74 0.47 8.13
N PHE A 589 -30.63 0.14 7.49
CA PHE A 589 -30.47 -0.03 6.06
C PHE A 589 -30.00 -1.45 5.76
N ASP A 590 -30.19 -1.89 4.52
CA ASP A 590 -29.46 -3.05 4.02
C ASP A 590 -28.04 -2.66 3.60
N VAL A 591 -27.23 -3.67 3.27
CA VAL A 591 -25.84 -3.47 2.86
C VAL A 591 -25.72 -2.56 1.61
N THR A 592 -26.73 -2.51 0.73
CA THR A 592 -26.75 -1.64 -0.45
C THR A 592 -27.04 -0.17 -0.13
N GLY A 593 -27.33 0.14 1.14
CA GLY A 593 -27.74 1.45 1.60
C GLY A 593 -29.22 1.73 1.38
N ALA A 594 -30.05 0.74 1.04
CA ALA A 594 -31.49 0.94 0.94
C ALA A 594 -32.12 1.01 2.34
N TYR A 595 -32.97 2.01 2.57
CA TYR A 595 -33.69 2.17 3.84
C TYR A 595 -34.63 0.99 4.10
N ILE A 596 -34.51 0.38 5.28
CA ILE A 596 -35.38 -0.73 5.70
C ILE A 596 -36.45 -0.22 6.67
N ARG A 597 -36.04 0.39 7.79
CA ARG A 597 -36.95 0.90 8.83
C ARG A 597 -36.24 1.79 9.84
N ASP A 598 -37.03 2.46 10.67
CA ASP A 598 -36.58 2.97 11.95
C ASP A 598 -36.57 1.80 12.94
N LEU A 599 -35.39 1.22 13.21
CA LEU A 599 -35.25 0.12 14.16
C LEU A 599 -35.70 0.58 15.56
N VAL A 600 -35.15 1.69 16.03
CA VAL A 600 -35.57 2.35 17.27
C VAL A 600 -36.20 3.69 16.93
N ALA A 601 -37.49 3.81 17.23
CA ALA A 601 -38.26 5.02 16.94
C ALA A 601 -38.02 6.13 17.98
N ALA A 602 -38.22 7.38 17.58
CA ALA A 602 -38.01 8.54 18.45
C ALA A 602 -38.84 8.43 19.75
N GLY A 603 -38.16 8.63 20.89
CA GLY A 603 -38.77 8.58 22.23
C GLY A 603 -38.95 7.19 22.82
N GLN A 604 -38.65 6.10 22.10
CA GLN A 604 -38.57 4.76 22.70
C GLN A 604 -37.43 4.70 23.71
N GLY A 605 -37.69 4.11 24.88
CA GLY A 605 -36.70 3.99 25.95
C GLY A 605 -36.20 5.32 26.54
N GLY A 606 -36.74 6.47 26.09
CA GLY A 606 -36.18 7.79 26.40
C GLY A 606 -34.90 8.13 25.65
N LEU A 607 -34.60 7.46 24.53
CA LEU A 607 -33.42 7.74 23.70
C LEU A 607 -33.35 9.22 23.30
N ALA A 608 -32.18 9.83 23.49
CA ALA A 608 -31.98 11.24 23.19
C ALA A 608 -30.53 11.51 22.73
N HIS A 609 -30.40 12.00 21.49
CA HIS A 609 -29.11 12.18 20.79
C HIS A 609 -28.24 10.91 20.85
N PRO A 610 -28.64 9.82 20.18
CA PRO A 610 -27.82 8.62 20.09
C PRO A 610 -26.42 8.93 19.52
N ALA A 611 -25.41 8.28 20.08
CA ALA A 611 -24.02 8.30 19.61
C ALA A 611 -23.58 6.86 19.33
N ALA A 612 -22.52 6.36 19.99
CA ALA A 612 -22.00 5.03 19.72
C ALA A 612 -23.00 3.90 19.94
N MET A 613 -22.90 2.89 19.09
CA MET A 613 -23.66 1.65 19.14
C MET A 613 -22.72 0.45 19.28
N VAL A 614 -23.15 -0.55 20.05
CA VAL A 614 -22.47 -1.85 20.14
C VAL A 614 -23.53 -2.93 20.02
N VAL A 615 -23.27 -3.90 19.15
CA VAL A 615 -24.12 -5.08 18.98
C VAL A 615 -23.44 -6.27 19.62
N ASP A 616 -24.17 -6.97 20.48
CA ASP A 616 -23.70 -8.21 21.11
C ASP A 616 -24.89 -9.14 21.38
N SER A 617 -24.78 -10.40 20.95
CA SER A 617 -25.69 -11.48 21.35
C SER A 617 -27.19 -11.19 21.22
N GLY A 618 -27.59 -10.47 20.15
CA GLY A 618 -28.99 -10.09 19.90
C GLY A 618 -29.46 -8.83 20.66
N SER A 619 -28.57 -8.20 21.43
CA SER A 619 -28.77 -6.89 22.04
C SER A 619 -28.08 -5.79 21.23
N LEU A 620 -28.73 -4.63 21.19
CA LEU A 620 -28.17 -3.37 20.72
C LEU A 620 -28.01 -2.42 21.90
N TYR A 621 -26.77 -2.16 22.28
CA TYR A 621 -26.42 -1.14 23.26
C TYR A 621 -26.23 0.19 22.56
N VAL A 622 -26.86 1.24 23.09
CA VAL A 622 -26.83 2.59 22.49
C VAL A 622 -26.46 3.60 23.56
N VAL A 623 -25.45 4.42 23.26
CA VAL A 623 -25.13 5.61 24.03
C VAL A 623 -26.19 6.67 23.78
N SER A 624 -26.90 7.07 24.84
CA SER A 624 -27.89 8.16 24.81
C SER A 624 -27.28 9.40 25.42
N ARG A 625 -26.66 10.24 24.58
CA ARG A 625 -25.78 11.33 25.02
C ARG A 625 -26.53 12.38 25.83
N ALA A 626 -27.68 12.84 25.34
CA ALA A 626 -28.41 13.92 26.00
C ALA A 626 -29.09 13.47 27.31
N SER A 627 -29.35 12.16 27.46
CA SER A 627 -29.90 11.60 28.69
C SER A 627 -28.83 11.04 29.63
N HIS A 628 -27.54 11.16 29.30
CA HIS A 628 -26.43 10.69 30.15
C HIS A 628 -26.50 9.18 30.48
N ALA A 629 -26.92 8.36 29.52
CA ALA A 629 -27.25 6.95 29.76
C ALA A 629 -26.68 6.01 28.68
N VAL A 630 -26.63 4.72 29.02
CA VAL A 630 -26.48 3.62 28.05
C VAL A 630 -27.76 2.80 28.11
N LEU A 631 -28.38 2.61 26.95
CA LEU A 631 -29.68 1.94 26.81
C LEU A 631 -29.49 0.62 26.06
N GLU A 632 -30.26 -0.40 26.42
CA GLU A 632 -30.29 -1.69 25.73
C GLU A 632 -31.62 -1.84 24.98
N TYR A 633 -31.51 -2.24 23.72
CA TYR A 633 -32.63 -2.59 22.84
C TYR A 633 -32.45 -4.01 22.33
N ASP A 634 -33.57 -4.65 22.02
CA ASP A 634 -33.59 -5.91 21.27
C ASP A 634 -33.22 -5.63 19.81
N LEU A 635 -32.18 -6.27 19.29
CA LEU A 635 -31.62 -6.00 17.96
C LEU A 635 -32.62 -6.33 16.82
N GLU A 636 -33.50 -7.29 17.04
CA GLU A 636 -34.47 -7.75 16.05
C GLU A 636 -35.70 -6.84 15.98
N THR A 637 -36.26 -6.50 17.13
CA THR A 637 -37.53 -5.77 17.22
C THR A 637 -37.34 -4.27 17.42
N GLY A 638 -36.16 -3.84 17.90
CA GLY A 638 -35.90 -2.47 18.33
C GLY A 638 -36.62 -2.10 19.63
N ALA A 639 -37.21 -3.09 20.34
CA ALA A 639 -37.91 -2.83 21.59
C ALA A 639 -36.92 -2.46 22.69
N PHE A 640 -37.26 -1.41 23.46
CA PHE A 640 -36.49 -1.05 24.64
C PHE A 640 -36.51 -2.16 25.68
N VAL A 641 -35.32 -2.57 26.14
CA VAL A 641 -35.14 -3.61 27.16
C VAL A 641 -34.96 -2.96 28.53
N ARG A 642 -33.93 -2.11 28.70
CA ARG A 642 -33.63 -1.41 29.97
C ARG A 642 -32.60 -0.29 29.79
N GLU A 643 -32.44 0.52 30.84
CA GLU A 643 -31.23 1.33 31.02
C GLU A 643 -30.12 0.44 31.59
N VAL A 644 -29.01 0.28 30.87
CA VAL A 644 -27.79 -0.37 31.38
C VAL A 644 -27.12 0.54 32.39
N VAL A 645 -26.96 1.82 32.02
CA VAL A 645 -26.52 2.88 32.91
C VAL A 645 -27.65 3.89 33.01
N ALA A 646 -28.25 4.00 34.19
CA ALA A 646 -29.41 4.84 34.40
C ALA A 646 -29.09 6.33 34.23
N SER A 647 -29.97 7.07 33.54
CA SER A 647 -29.87 8.51 33.30
C SER A 647 -29.72 9.34 34.60
N ALA A 648 -30.37 8.91 35.68
CA ALA A 648 -30.33 9.57 36.98
C ALA A 648 -29.12 9.17 37.87
N SER A 649 -28.25 8.26 37.40
CA SER A 649 -27.15 7.73 38.22
C SER A 649 -26.04 8.75 38.50
N GLY A 650 -25.88 9.75 37.62
CA GLY A 650 -24.75 10.69 37.64
C GLY A 650 -23.40 10.05 37.30
N ILE A 651 -23.40 8.80 36.82
CA ILE A 651 -22.18 8.05 36.47
C ILE A 651 -21.57 8.60 35.18
N LEU A 652 -22.39 8.88 34.16
CA LEU A 652 -21.94 9.37 32.87
C LEU A 652 -22.27 10.85 32.69
N SER A 653 -21.41 11.57 31.96
CA SER A 653 -21.64 12.95 31.56
C SER A 653 -21.54 13.06 30.04
N GLN A 654 -22.66 13.25 29.34
CA GLN A 654 -22.73 13.29 27.88
C GLN A 654 -21.84 12.23 27.20
N PRO A 655 -22.09 10.93 27.49
CA PRO A 655 -21.28 9.86 26.93
C PRO A 655 -21.32 9.89 25.40
N PHE A 656 -20.25 9.42 24.76
CA PHE A 656 -20.13 9.46 23.30
C PHE A 656 -19.72 8.11 22.70
N ALA A 657 -18.49 7.66 22.97
CA ALA A 657 -17.91 6.45 22.41
C ALA A 657 -18.24 5.23 23.27
N MET A 658 -18.37 4.07 22.65
CA MET A 658 -18.57 2.80 23.33
C MET A 658 -17.89 1.66 22.59
N LEU A 659 -17.31 0.71 23.32
CA LEU A 659 -16.61 -0.45 22.78
C LEU A 659 -16.86 -1.68 23.67
N SER A 660 -17.12 -2.84 23.06
CA SER A 660 -17.15 -4.11 23.79
C SER A 660 -15.73 -4.64 23.99
N THR A 661 -15.43 -5.18 25.18
CA THR A 661 -14.16 -5.85 25.45
C THR A 661 -14.28 -7.36 25.25
N PRO A 662 -13.16 -8.08 25.03
CA PRO A 662 -13.16 -9.55 25.02
C PRO A 662 -13.68 -10.19 26.32
N ALA A 663 -13.66 -9.45 27.43
CA ALA A 663 -14.20 -9.92 28.72
C ALA A 663 -15.72 -9.73 28.84
N GLY A 664 -16.40 -9.25 27.79
CA GLY A 664 -17.83 -8.98 27.80
C GLY A 664 -18.22 -7.74 28.61
N THR A 665 -17.30 -6.82 28.85
CA THR A 665 -17.57 -5.51 29.48
C THR A 665 -17.70 -4.41 28.43
N LEU A 666 -18.31 -3.28 28.81
CA LEU A 666 -18.41 -2.10 27.94
C LEU A 666 -17.44 -1.01 28.41
N LEU A 667 -16.58 -0.53 27.51
CA LEU A 667 -15.86 0.72 27.71
C LEU A 667 -16.72 1.87 27.19
N VAL A 668 -16.92 2.91 27.99
CA VAL A 668 -17.74 4.07 27.63
C VAL A 668 -16.97 5.35 27.91
N SER A 669 -16.86 6.21 26.90
CA SER A 669 -16.27 7.54 27.05
C SER A 669 -17.28 8.52 27.63
N SER A 670 -16.79 9.50 28.39
CA SER A 670 -17.59 10.53 29.03
C SER A 670 -16.95 11.90 28.79
N HIS A 671 -17.77 12.93 28.64
CA HIS A 671 -17.36 14.30 28.30
C HIS A 671 -16.61 15.03 29.44
N ASP A 672 -16.44 14.39 30.60
CA ASP A 672 -15.48 14.79 31.63
C ASP A 672 -14.11 14.10 31.45
N ASP A 673 -13.76 13.82 30.20
CA ASP A 673 -12.45 13.36 29.71
C ASP A 673 -11.95 12.04 30.29
N ARG A 674 -12.86 11.07 30.46
CA ARG A 674 -12.55 9.75 31.03
C ARG A 674 -13.16 8.59 30.25
N VAL A 675 -12.61 7.39 30.48
CA VAL A 675 -13.17 6.12 29.99
C VAL A 675 -13.51 5.25 31.19
N LEU A 676 -14.78 4.84 31.27
CA LEU A 676 -15.28 3.94 32.30
C LEU A 676 -15.43 2.52 31.74
N GLU A 677 -15.13 1.53 32.57
CA GLU A 677 -15.45 0.13 32.29
C GLU A 677 -16.71 -0.26 33.05
N ILE A 678 -17.70 -0.79 32.34
CA ILE A 678 -19.06 -1.02 32.80
C ILE A 678 -19.43 -2.48 32.59
N ASP A 679 -20.06 -3.08 33.58
CA ASP A 679 -20.70 -4.39 33.45
C ASP A 679 -22.04 -4.22 32.72
N PRO A 680 -22.19 -4.70 31.47
CA PRO A 680 -23.42 -4.54 30.72
C PRO A 680 -24.59 -5.27 31.40
N ILE A 681 -24.35 -6.37 32.12
CA ILE A 681 -25.41 -7.19 32.73
C ILE A 681 -25.86 -6.56 34.04
N GLY A 682 -24.92 -6.25 34.94
CA GLY A 682 -25.20 -5.66 36.24
C GLY A 682 -25.47 -4.15 36.21
N GLY A 683 -25.10 -3.46 35.13
CA GLY A 683 -25.28 -2.00 34.96
C GLY A 683 -24.38 -1.13 35.85
N GLY A 684 -23.39 -1.75 36.50
CA GLY A 684 -22.48 -1.08 37.43
C GLY A 684 -21.18 -0.65 36.76
N VAL A 685 -20.59 0.45 37.27
CA VAL A 685 -19.20 0.79 36.94
C VAL A 685 -18.28 -0.19 37.65
N LEU A 686 -17.48 -0.91 36.87
CA LEU A 686 -16.43 -1.78 37.40
C LEU A 686 -15.24 -0.93 37.86
N ARG A 687 -14.86 0.07 37.04
CA ARG A 687 -13.80 1.03 37.36
C ARG A 687 -13.75 2.21 36.37
N THR A 688 -13.02 3.25 36.75
CA THR A 688 -12.47 4.22 35.81
C THR A 688 -11.20 3.63 35.22
N LEU A 689 -11.22 3.29 33.93
CA LEU A 689 -10.04 2.78 33.23
C LEU A 689 -9.10 3.94 32.93
N VAL A 690 -9.57 4.96 32.20
CA VAL A 690 -8.79 6.17 31.91
C VAL A 690 -9.31 7.33 32.74
N ALA A 691 -8.46 7.89 33.60
CA ALA A 691 -8.83 9.02 34.46
C ALA A 691 -8.84 10.37 33.72
N PRO A 692 -9.64 11.36 34.16
CA PRO A 692 -9.63 12.71 33.60
C PRO A 692 -8.23 13.31 33.52
N GLY A 693 -7.87 13.86 32.35
CA GLY A 693 -6.57 14.49 32.08
C GLY A 693 -5.41 13.51 31.86
N SER A 694 -5.64 12.19 31.92
CA SER A 694 -4.61 11.19 31.61
C SER A 694 -4.13 11.33 30.16
N GLY A 695 -2.83 11.53 29.95
CA GLY A 695 -2.26 11.79 28.62
C GLY A 695 -2.70 13.10 27.96
N GLY A 696 -3.45 13.95 28.66
CA GLY A 696 -4.08 15.15 28.09
C GLY A 696 -5.33 14.86 27.24
N LEU A 697 -6.02 13.75 27.49
CA LEU A 697 -7.28 13.41 26.84
C LEU A 697 -8.29 14.54 26.99
N LEU A 698 -8.85 14.99 25.86
CA LEU A 698 -9.95 15.95 25.81
C LEU A 698 -10.97 15.52 24.75
N ASP A 699 -12.24 15.51 25.15
CA ASP A 699 -13.41 15.17 24.33
C ASP A 699 -13.28 13.82 23.59
N PRO A 700 -13.31 12.69 24.32
CA PRO A 700 -13.10 11.36 23.74
C PRO A 700 -14.29 10.86 22.90
N ARG A 701 -14.09 10.66 21.58
CA ARG A 701 -15.19 10.34 20.63
C ARG A 701 -15.12 8.99 19.92
N GLY A 702 -13.94 8.39 19.82
CA GLY A 702 -13.73 7.08 19.19
C GLY A 702 -12.83 6.21 20.05
N MET A 703 -13.07 4.90 20.05
CA MET A 703 -12.26 3.92 20.79
C MET A 703 -12.10 2.62 20.00
N VAL A 704 -10.93 2.01 20.06
CA VAL A 704 -10.70 0.65 19.55
C VAL A 704 -9.63 -0.06 20.38
N LEU A 705 -9.74 -1.40 20.47
CA LEU A 705 -8.69 -2.23 21.05
C LEU A 705 -7.75 -2.71 19.94
N LYS A 706 -6.46 -2.50 20.15
CA LYS A 706 -5.41 -3.06 19.30
C LYS A 706 -5.26 -4.56 19.55
N ARG A 707 -4.60 -5.23 18.60
CA ARG A 707 -4.24 -6.66 18.69
C ARG A 707 -3.33 -7.00 19.88
N ASP A 708 -2.51 -6.05 20.32
CA ASP A 708 -1.66 -6.19 21.51
C ASP A 708 -2.40 -5.96 22.84
N GLY A 709 -3.70 -5.67 22.78
CA GLY A 709 -4.56 -5.43 23.94
C GLY A 709 -4.53 -3.99 24.45
N ASN A 710 -3.78 -3.07 23.83
CA ASN A 710 -3.84 -1.65 24.17
C ASN A 710 -5.12 -0.99 23.65
N LEU A 711 -5.59 0.04 24.36
CA LEU A 711 -6.75 0.85 24.00
C LEU A 711 -6.29 2.12 23.30
N LEU A 712 -6.83 2.37 22.11
CA LEU A 712 -6.72 3.66 21.44
C LEU A 712 -7.98 4.48 21.69
N VAL A 713 -7.80 5.76 22.00
CA VAL A 713 -8.89 6.71 22.22
C VAL A 713 -8.61 7.98 21.42
N THR A 714 -9.56 8.42 20.59
CA THR A 714 -9.45 9.73 19.95
C THR A 714 -9.65 10.83 20.99
N SER A 715 -8.83 11.87 20.92
CA SER A 715 -9.00 13.12 21.66
C SER A 715 -9.44 14.18 20.65
N SER A 716 -10.75 14.26 20.41
CA SER A 716 -11.33 15.08 19.35
C SER A 716 -10.92 16.54 19.47
N ALA A 717 -10.82 17.09 20.68
CA ALA A 717 -10.48 18.50 20.88
C ALA A 717 -8.97 18.81 20.73
N THR A 718 -8.10 17.79 20.60
CA THR A 718 -6.65 18.00 20.45
C THR A 718 -6.08 17.50 19.13
N GLY A 719 -6.89 16.84 18.28
CA GLY A 719 -6.41 16.25 17.04
C GLY A 719 -5.49 15.04 17.24
N LYS A 720 -5.58 14.37 18.40
CA LYS A 720 -4.68 13.27 18.78
C LYS A 720 -5.42 11.96 18.97
N ILE A 721 -4.70 10.86 18.82
CA ILE A 721 -5.08 9.53 19.25
C ILE A 721 -4.13 9.16 20.38
N LEU A 722 -4.68 8.79 21.53
CA LEU A 722 -3.91 8.47 22.72
C LEU A 722 -3.96 6.96 22.95
N GLU A 723 -2.80 6.36 23.22
CA GLU A 723 -2.68 4.94 23.55
C GLU A 723 -2.63 4.75 25.07
N TYR A 724 -3.44 3.82 25.56
CA TYR A 724 -3.48 3.40 26.95
C TYR A 724 -3.31 1.89 27.03
N HIS A 725 -2.74 1.41 28.13
CA HIS A 725 -2.72 -0.02 28.39
C HIS A 725 -4.16 -0.51 28.65
N GLY A 726 -4.67 -1.45 27.85
CA GLY A 726 -6.11 -1.78 27.86
C GLY A 726 -6.60 -2.42 29.16
N VAL A 727 -5.69 -2.97 29.98
CA VAL A 727 -6.04 -3.53 31.28
C VAL A 727 -5.83 -2.56 32.43
N THR A 728 -4.82 -1.69 32.42
CA THR A 728 -4.58 -0.79 33.58
C THR A 728 -5.10 0.62 33.37
N GLY A 729 -5.26 1.04 32.11
CA GLY A 729 -5.64 2.39 31.71
C GLY A 729 -4.50 3.40 31.83
N ASP A 730 -3.27 2.94 32.08
CA ASP A 730 -2.09 3.80 32.11
C ASP A 730 -1.82 4.38 30.74
N PHE A 731 -1.54 5.69 30.69
CA PHE A 731 -1.14 6.36 29.45
C PHE A 731 0.20 5.83 28.96
N VAL A 732 0.24 5.40 27.69
CA VAL A 732 1.44 4.91 27.03
C VAL A 732 2.11 6.04 26.26
N ARG A 733 1.40 6.65 25.31
CA ARG A 733 1.92 7.70 24.41
C ARG A 733 0.82 8.38 23.60
N VAL A 734 1.19 9.49 22.94
CA VAL A 734 0.46 9.95 21.74
C VAL A 734 0.75 8.95 20.62
N TRP A 735 -0.30 8.36 20.08
CA TRP A 735 -0.20 7.20 19.21
C TRP A 735 0.00 7.56 17.74
N ASN A 736 -0.80 8.50 17.22
CA ASN A 736 -0.71 8.95 15.84
C ASN A 736 0.58 9.76 15.62
N ARG A 737 1.64 9.06 15.17
CA ARG A 737 2.92 9.64 14.77
C ARG A 737 2.83 10.12 13.34
N ASN A 738 3.55 11.21 13.03
CA ASN A 738 3.60 11.77 11.68
C ASN A 738 2.17 11.99 11.12
N GLY A 739 1.20 12.37 11.95
CA GLY A 739 -0.20 12.62 11.55
C GLY A 739 -0.78 13.86 12.22
N SER A 740 0.11 14.75 12.66
CA SER A 740 -0.19 16.02 13.31
C SER A 740 0.78 17.09 12.78
N GLY A 741 0.47 17.65 11.61
CA GLY A 741 1.18 18.75 10.94
C GLY A 741 0.27 19.94 10.64
N ASN A 742 0.49 20.64 9.52
CA ASN A 742 -0.45 21.67 9.03
C ASN A 742 -1.31 21.18 7.85
N VAL A 743 -0.99 20.00 7.31
CA VAL A 743 -1.45 19.55 6.00
C VAL A 743 -2.10 18.16 6.02
N LEU A 744 -1.69 17.26 6.93
CA LEU A 744 -2.27 15.93 7.13
C LEU A 744 -2.54 15.67 8.61
N THR A 745 -3.39 16.51 9.18
CA THR A 745 -3.64 16.57 10.62
C THR A 745 -5.05 16.15 10.90
N LEU A 746 -5.22 15.26 11.88
CA LEU A 746 -6.51 15.04 12.49
C LEU A 746 -6.95 16.33 13.18
N GLU A 747 -8.02 16.96 12.71
CA GLU A 747 -8.59 18.15 13.35
C GLU A 747 -9.60 17.75 14.43
N GLU A 748 -10.63 17.00 14.05
CA GLU A 748 -11.65 16.45 14.94
C GLU A 748 -11.80 14.93 14.74
N PRO A 749 -10.81 14.13 15.20
CA PRO A 749 -10.86 12.68 15.06
C PRO A 749 -12.08 12.10 15.78
N TRP A 750 -12.93 11.42 15.02
CA TRP A 750 -14.27 11.03 15.45
C TRP A 750 -14.40 9.53 15.70
N THR A 751 -14.50 8.73 14.64
CA THR A 751 -14.68 7.27 14.72
C THR A 751 -13.35 6.55 14.52
N LEU A 752 -13.11 5.50 15.30
CA LEU A 752 -12.02 4.53 15.09
C LEU A 752 -12.60 3.18 14.65
N ARG A 753 -11.99 2.58 13.63
CA ARG A 753 -12.24 1.20 13.21
C ARG A 753 -10.93 0.48 12.90
N VAL A 754 -10.91 -0.83 13.15
CA VAL A 754 -9.85 -1.71 12.65
C VAL A 754 -10.33 -2.21 11.30
N GLY A 755 -9.53 -1.99 10.26
CA GLY A 755 -9.80 -2.54 8.93
C GLY A 755 -9.50 -4.03 8.86
N HIS A 756 -9.90 -4.66 7.75
CA HIS A 756 -9.58 -6.05 7.46
C HIS A 756 -8.05 -6.29 7.36
N ASP A 757 -7.31 -5.28 6.93
CA ASP A 757 -5.84 -5.22 6.92
C ASP A 757 -5.21 -5.00 8.32
N HIS A 758 -6.02 -5.01 9.37
CA HIS A 758 -5.69 -4.74 10.77
C HIS A 758 -5.18 -3.33 11.08
N ASN A 759 -5.15 -2.42 10.10
CA ASN A 759 -4.74 -1.03 10.33
C ASN A 759 -5.87 -0.22 10.97
N ILE A 760 -5.49 0.93 11.51
CA ILE A 760 -6.43 1.80 12.24
C ILE A 760 -6.94 2.89 11.31
N TYR A 761 -8.25 2.90 11.09
CA TYR A 761 -8.94 3.88 10.29
C TYR A 761 -9.61 4.91 11.19
N VAL A 762 -9.54 6.17 10.80
CA VAL A 762 -9.98 7.31 11.59
C VAL A 762 -10.78 8.26 10.71
N SER A 763 -12.03 8.54 11.06
CA SER A 763 -12.77 9.64 10.42
C SER A 763 -12.41 10.98 11.06
N ASP A 764 -12.29 12.01 10.24
CA ASP A 764 -12.03 13.39 10.68
C ASP A 764 -13.22 14.30 10.37
N ALA A 765 -13.98 14.64 11.41
CA ALA A 765 -15.27 15.31 11.28
C ALA A 765 -15.19 16.79 10.87
N HIS A 766 -14.03 17.43 11.00
CA HIS A 766 -13.84 18.84 10.65
C HIS A 766 -12.95 19.06 9.42
N ALA A 767 -12.59 17.99 8.70
CA ALA A 767 -11.83 18.08 7.46
C ALA A 767 -12.48 19.12 6.52
N HIS A 768 -11.77 20.24 6.33
CA HIS A 768 -12.32 21.55 5.99
C HIS A 768 -13.55 21.60 5.03
N PRO A 769 -14.55 22.45 5.30
CA PRO A 769 -15.62 22.75 4.36
C PRO A 769 -15.11 23.64 3.22
N HIS A 770 -15.10 23.10 1.99
CA HIS A 770 -15.30 23.72 0.67
C HIS A 770 -14.70 25.09 0.26
N GLU A 771 -14.00 25.85 1.11
CA GLU A 771 -13.66 27.25 0.82
C GLU A 771 -12.22 27.62 1.20
N SER A 772 -11.22 26.95 0.61
CA SER A 772 -9.94 27.62 0.39
C SER A 772 -10.04 28.42 -0.91
N PRO A 773 -9.93 29.76 -0.89
CA PRO A 773 -9.91 30.59 -2.10
C PRO A 773 -8.59 30.49 -2.88
N ASP A 774 -7.67 29.62 -2.44
CA ASP A 774 -6.33 29.46 -3.01
C ASP A 774 -6.29 28.22 -3.92
N PRO A 775 -6.23 28.40 -5.26
CA PRO A 775 -6.12 27.31 -6.21
C PRO A 775 -4.78 26.54 -6.11
N ASP A 776 -3.77 27.03 -5.39
CA ASP A 776 -2.49 26.33 -5.20
C ASP A 776 -2.45 25.53 -3.88
N ARG A 777 -3.45 25.70 -3.00
CA ARG A 777 -3.65 24.90 -1.77
C ARG A 777 -4.58 23.71 -1.95
N LEU A 778 -4.92 23.45 -3.19
CA LEU A 778 -5.83 22.41 -3.59
C LEU A 778 -5.26 21.04 -3.16
N HIS A 779 -5.97 20.36 -2.25
CA HIS A 779 -6.06 18.90 -2.06
C HIS A 779 -5.34 18.19 -0.92
N LEU A 780 -4.26 18.72 -0.35
CA LEU A 780 -3.56 17.96 0.69
C LEU A 780 -4.30 17.90 2.04
N THR A 781 -5.17 18.87 2.36
CA THR A 781 -5.80 19.00 3.69
C THR A 781 -7.19 18.39 3.83
N ALA A 782 -7.76 17.80 2.77
CA ALA A 782 -9.16 17.38 2.75
C ALA A 782 -9.38 15.89 3.07
N SER A 783 -8.48 15.26 3.83
CA SER A 783 -8.60 13.85 4.20
C SER A 783 -9.83 13.60 5.07
N ARG A 784 -10.73 12.70 4.65
CA ARG A 784 -11.98 12.39 5.37
C ARG A 784 -11.83 11.18 6.26
N ILE A 785 -11.17 10.15 5.75
CA ILE A 785 -10.82 8.95 6.52
C ILE A 785 -9.32 8.71 6.32
N MET A 786 -8.58 8.68 7.43
CA MET A 786 -7.14 8.47 7.48
C MET A 786 -6.82 7.06 7.99
N VAL A 787 -5.70 6.51 7.57
CA VAL A 787 -5.24 5.16 7.90
C VAL A 787 -3.87 5.26 8.56
N PHE A 788 -3.70 4.51 9.65
CA PHE A 788 -2.48 4.48 10.45
C PHE A 788 -2.04 3.04 10.70
N ASP A 789 -0.73 2.80 10.65
CA ASP A 789 -0.14 1.50 10.94
C ASP A 789 -0.44 1.12 12.40
N TRP A 790 -1.02 -0.05 12.61
CA TRP A 790 -1.51 -0.45 13.94
C TRP A 790 -0.40 -0.58 14.99
N ARG A 791 0.84 -0.86 14.57
CA ARG A 791 1.98 -1.15 15.47
C ARG A 791 2.55 0.14 16.02
N ASN A 792 2.97 1.02 15.13
CA ASN A 792 3.73 2.23 15.48
C ASN A 792 2.87 3.51 15.45
N GLY A 793 1.69 3.47 14.83
CA GLY A 793 0.81 4.62 14.67
C GLY A 793 1.30 5.63 13.65
N ASN A 794 2.20 5.22 12.75
CA ASN A 794 2.64 6.04 11.63
C ASN A 794 1.47 6.23 10.66
N TYR A 795 1.24 7.46 10.24
CA TYR A 795 0.29 7.73 9.17
C TYR A 795 0.70 7.00 7.89
N MET A 796 -0.26 6.28 7.32
CA MET A 796 -0.08 5.47 6.14
C MET A 796 -0.75 6.07 4.92
N ARG A 797 -1.97 6.59 5.03
CA ARG A 797 -2.70 7.14 3.88
C ARG A 797 -3.97 7.83 4.26
N SER A 798 -4.50 8.56 3.30
CA SER A 798 -5.92 8.91 3.29
C SER A 798 -6.65 7.84 2.49
N LEU A 799 -7.62 7.19 3.12
CA LEU A 799 -8.54 6.29 2.43
C LEU A 799 -9.47 7.11 1.55
N ILE A 800 -10.26 7.98 2.18
CA ILE A 800 -11.17 8.86 1.45
C ILE A 800 -10.58 10.27 1.45
N GLN A 801 -10.34 10.77 0.26
CA GLN A 801 -9.76 12.08 -0.03
C GLN A 801 -10.44 12.69 -1.26
N GLY A 802 -10.07 13.93 -1.58
CA GLY A 802 -10.54 14.58 -2.79
C GLY A 802 -11.89 15.30 -2.61
N GLN A 803 -12.08 16.37 -3.40
CA GLN A 803 -13.33 17.14 -3.40
C GLN A 803 -14.46 16.41 -4.14
N ASP A 804 -14.11 15.39 -4.93
CA ASP A 804 -15.00 14.48 -5.63
C ASP A 804 -15.56 13.37 -4.73
N SER A 805 -15.13 13.28 -3.46
CA SER A 805 -15.64 12.29 -2.51
C SER A 805 -17.11 12.45 -2.11
N ALA A 806 -17.64 13.68 -2.21
CA ALA A 806 -18.97 14.02 -1.71
C ALA A 806 -19.22 13.50 -0.28
N LEU A 807 -18.17 13.45 0.55
CA LEU A 807 -18.21 13.04 1.94
C LEU A 807 -17.81 14.23 2.81
N ASP A 808 -18.76 15.05 3.20
CA ASP A 808 -18.51 16.18 4.10
C ASP A 808 -18.86 15.85 5.55
N ASN A 809 -17.97 16.23 6.47
CA ASN A 809 -18.08 15.97 7.91
C ASN A 809 -18.37 14.48 8.21
N PRO A 810 -17.42 13.58 7.90
CA PRO A 810 -17.61 12.14 8.12
C PRO A 810 -17.83 11.86 9.61
N GLY A 811 -18.86 11.06 9.90
CA GLY A 811 -19.20 10.62 11.26
C GLY A 811 -18.79 9.17 11.47
N GLY A 812 -19.79 8.30 11.65
CA GLY A 812 -19.60 6.86 11.73
C GLY A 812 -19.26 6.23 10.39
N PHE A 813 -18.40 5.21 10.39
CA PHE A 813 -18.18 4.35 9.25
C PHE A 813 -17.88 2.93 9.72
N ASP A 814 -18.06 1.96 8.83
CA ASP A 814 -17.73 0.57 9.10
C ASP A 814 -17.46 -0.21 7.81
N PHE A 815 -16.73 -1.31 7.94
CA PHE A 815 -16.38 -2.20 6.84
C PHE A 815 -17.45 -3.26 6.66
N ILE A 816 -17.82 -3.54 5.41
CA ILE A 816 -18.72 -4.65 5.14
C ILE A 816 -17.99 -5.97 5.49
N PRO A 817 -18.58 -6.85 6.32
CA PRO A 817 -17.97 -8.14 6.65
C PRO A 817 -17.72 -8.99 5.41
N ALA A 818 -16.55 -9.64 5.35
CA ALA A 818 -16.24 -10.61 4.32
C ALA A 818 -16.99 -11.92 4.60
N THR A 819 -17.90 -12.29 3.68
CA THR A 819 -18.71 -13.52 3.80
C THR A 819 -18.27 -14.62 2.86
N THR A 820 -17.45 -14.29 1.85
CA THR A 820 -16.96 -15.17 0.77
C THR A 820 -15.44 -15.12 0.60
N ASP A 821 -14.76 -14.47 1.55
CA ASP A 821 -13.32 -14.31 1.66
C ASP A 821 -13.00 -14.43 3.16
N CYS A 822 -12.63 -15.63 3.59
CA CYS A 822 -12.57 -15.95 5.02
C CYS A 822 -11.29 -15.42 5.70
N ASN A 823 -10.21 -15.30 4.92
CA ASN A 823 -8.92 -14.84 5.38
C ASN A 823 -8.82 -13.30 5.28
N ALA A 824 -9.85 -12.67 4.69
CA ALA A 824 -10.02 -11.24 4.52
C ALA A 824 -8.85 -10.61 3.75
N ASN A 825 -8.23 -11.38 2.84
CA ASN A 825 -7.20 -10.90 1.93
C ASN A 825 -7.78 -10.09 0.75
N PHE A 826 -9.11 -10.01 0.69
CA PHE A 826 -9.90 -9.40 -0.35
C PHE A 826 -9.80 -10.09 -1.72
N PHE A 827 -9.41 -11.34 -1.71
CA PHE A 827 -9.40 -12.24 -2.83
C PHE A 827 -10.49 -13.30 -2.56
N PRO A 828 -11.37 -13.60 -3.54
CA PRO A 828 -12.38 -14.61 -3.31
C PRO A 828 -11.76 -15.95 -2.91
N ASP A 829 -12.38 -16.66 -1.97
CA ASP A 829 -11.92 -17.97 -1.48
C ASP A 829 -11.70 -18.99 -2.64
N ASN A 830 -12.58 -18.98 -3.64
CA ASN A 830 -12.45 -19.80 -4.85
C ASN A 830 -11.23 -19.42 -5.69
N CYS A 831 -10.87 -18.14 -5.74
CA CYS A 831 -9.65 -17.68 -6.39
C CYS A 831 -8.40 -18.14 -5.64
N ASP A 832 -8.42 -18.09 -4.30
CA ASP A 832 -7.33 -18.59 -3.46
C ASP A 832 -7.05 -20.07 -3.75
N VAL A 833 -8.10 -20.87 -3.88
CA VAL A 833 -7.99 -22.29 -4.26
C VAL A 833 -7.54 -22.47 -5.72
N ALA A 834 -8.14 -21.74 -6.66
CA ALA A 834 -7.84 -21.85 -8.09
C ALA A 834 -6.37 -21.51 -8.42
N LEU A 835 -5.81 -20.55 -7.69
CA LEU A 835 -4.42 -20.10 -7.83
C LEU A 835 -3.46 -20.84 -6.90
N GLY A 836 -3.95 -21.73 -6.04
CA GLY A 836 -3.15 -22.54 -5.12
C GLY A 836 -2.51 -21.72 -4.00
N LEU A 837 -3.13 -20.60 -3.64
CA LEU A 837 -2.75 -19.72 -2.54
C LEU A 837 -3.20 -20.29 -1.20
N SER A 838 -4.34 -20.97 -1.20
CA SER A 838 -4.83 -21.72 -0.04
C SER A 838 -5.11 -23.18 -0.39
N ALA A 839 -4.99 -24.05 0.62
CA ALA A 839 -5.26 -25.48 0.47
C ALA A 839 -6.77 -25.75 0.43
N ASP A 840 -7.17 -26.74 -0.38
CA ASP A 840 -8.51 -27.32 -0.42
C ASP A 840 -8.33 -28.84 -0.58
N ASP A 841 -7.91 -29.49 0.51
CA ASP A 841 -7.59 -30.92 0.51
C ASP A 841 -8.82 -31.80 0.28
N ASN A 842 -10.02 -31.27 0.56
CA ASN A 842 -11.29 -31.98 0.43
C ASN A 842 -12.03 -31.69 -0.90
N ASN A 843 -11.52 -30.76 -1.70
CA ASN A 843 -12.00 -30.36 -3.02
C ASN A 843 -13.46 -29.84 -3.02
N ASP A 844 -13.86 -29.12 -1.98
CA ASP A 844 -15.20 -28.53 -1.88
C ASP A 844 -15.25 -27.05 -2.34
N GLY A 845 -14.11 -26.46 -2.71
CA GLY A 845 -13.99 -25.10 -3.21
C GLY A 845 -13.93 -24.03 -2.12
N ILE A 846 -13.82 -24.41 -0.85
CA ILE A 846 -13.62 -23.49 0.29
C ILE A 846 -12.24 -23.79 0.87
N PRO A 847 -11.35 -22.79 1.04
CA PRO A 847 -10.04 -23.03 1.64
C PRO A 847 -10.14 -23.72 3.00
N ASP A 848 -9.28 -24.69 3.28
CA ASP A 848 -9.30 -25.48 4.52
C ASP A 848 -9.21 -24.58 5.77
N GLU A 849 -8.49 -23.46 5.69
CA GLU A 849 -8.40 -22.44 6.75
C GLU A 849 -9.73 -21.72 7.03
N CYS A 850 -10.64 -21.67 6.04
CA CYS A 850 -11.99 -21.12 6.15
C CYS A 850 -12.98 -22.10 6.76
N GLN A 851 -12.68 -23.38 6.70
CA GLN A 851 -13.53 -24.44 7.21
C GLN A 851 -13.34 -24.58 8.72
N ARG A 852 -14.05 -23.74 9.48
CA ARG A 852 -14.03 -23.66 10.95
C ARG A 852 -13.69 -24.99 11.64
N CYS A 853 -12.44 -25.12 12.06
CA CYS A 853 -12.04 -26.02 13.14
C CYS A 853 -11.18 -25.24 14.16
N PRO A 854 -11.78 -24.53 15.14
CA PRO A 854 -11.00 -23.96 16.22
C PRO A 854 -10.93 -24.95 17.39
N ALA A 855 -9.91 -25.81 17.37
CA ALA A 855 -9.12 -26.16 18.54
C ALA A 855 -7.76 -26.68 18.05
N ASP A 856 -6.72 -26.01 18.51
CA ASP A 856 -5.31 -26.31 18.27
C ASP A 856 -4.67 -26.48 19.65
N PHE A 857 -3.85 -27.51 19.87
CA PHE A 857 -2.52 -27.49 20.54
C PHE A 857 -2.03 -28.92 20.91
N SER A 858 -1.44 -29.67 19.98
CA SER A 858 -0.15 -30.39 20.17
C SER A 858 0.33 -31.08 18.88
N GLY A 859 1.65 -31.31 18.74
CA GLY A 859 2.24 -32.12 17.65
C GLY A 859 2.91 -33.41 18.12
N SER A 860 2.44 -33.99 19.24
CA SER A 860 2.95 -35.22 19.88
C SER A 860 2.10 -35.65 21.08
N SER A 861 1.84 -36.96 21.23
CA SER A 861 1.19 -37.54 22.43
C SER A 861 2.13 -37.80 23.63
N ASP A 862 3.42 -37.43 23.54
CA ASP A 862 4.42 -37.58 24.60
C ASP A 862 4.56 -36.30 25.42
N PRO A 863 4.22 -36.30 26.73
CA PRO A 863 4.37 -35.15 27.63
C PRO A 863 5.79 -34.59 27.79
N PHE A 864 6.80 -35.32 27.30
CA PHE A 864 8.21 -34.93 27.34
C PHE A 864 8.75 -34.45 25.99
N ASP A 865 7.95 -34.45 24.94
CA ASP A 865 8.31 -33.81 23.66
C ASP A 865 8.26 -32.28 23.81
N HIS A 866 9.22 -31.59 23.18
CA HIS A 866 9.28 -30.12 23.18
C HIS A 866 8.13 -29.47 22.40
N ARG A 867 7.38 -30.27 21.62
CA ARG A 867 6.17 -29.88 20.88
C ARG A 867 4.88 -30.32 21.56
N TYR A 868 4.94 -30.91 22.76
CA TYR A 868 3.76 -31.21 23.57
C TYR A 868 3.04 -29.91 23.94
N GLY A 869 1.81 -29.75 23.47
CA GLY A 869 1.05 -28.50 23.61
C GLY A 869 1.47 -27.35 22.68
N MET A 870 2.19 -27.63 21.57
CA MET A 870 2.47 -26.63 20.52
C MET A 870 1.50 -26.74 19.33
N PRO A 871 1.07 -25.60 18.75
CA PRO A 871 0.21 -25.54 17.58
C PRO A 871 0.60 -26.41 16.38
N ASP A 872 -0.32 -27.15 15.78
CA ASP A 872 -0.07 -27.81 14.47
C ASP A 872 -1.24 -27.88 13.48
N GLY A 873 -2.43 -27.40 13.86
CA GLY A 873 -3.57 -27.22 12.95
C GLY A 873 -4.40 -28.47 12.67
N ARG A 874 -4.28 -29.54 13.48
CA ARG A 874 -5.14 -30.74 13.42
C ARG A 874 -5.74 -31.06 14.79
N VAL A 875 -6.86 -31.80 14.80
CA VAL A 875 -7.47 -32.36 16.03
C VAL A 875 -7.31 -33.87 16.03
N ASP A 876 -6.40 -34.42 16.84
CA ASP A 876 -6.14 -35.85 16.92
C ASP A 876 -6.07 -36.42 18.37
N ALA A 877 -5.54 -37.63 18.51
CA ALA A 877 -5.48 -38.33 19.78
C ALA A 877 -4.52 -37.68 20.78
N ASP A 878 -3.51 -36.92 20.34
CA ASP A 878 -2.58 -36.22 21.23
C ASP A 878 -3.22 -35.02 21.94
N ASP A 879 -4.07 -34.24 21.27
CA ASP A 879 -4.87 -33.17 21.86
C ASP A 879 -5.72 -33.68 23.02
N PHE A 880 -6.38 -34.83 22.83
CA PHE A 880 -7.20 -35.44 23.88
C PHE A 880 -6.39 -35.75 25.16
N PHE A 881 -5.13 -36.18 25.03
CA PHE A 881 -4.27 -36.47 26.19
C PHE A 881 -3.71 -35.21 26.84
N TYR A 882 -3.39 -34.17 26.04
CA TYR A 882 -3.00 -32.86 26.57
C TYR A 882 -4.11 -32.21 27.39
N PHE A 883 -5.34 -32.17 26.87
CA PHE A 883 -6.49 -31.63 27.60
C PHE A 883 -6.82 -32.45 28.86
N LEU A 884 -6.66 -33.78 28.81
CA LEU A 884 -6.80 -34.63 29.98
C LEU A 884 -5.76 -34.31 31.07
N ASP A 885 -4.51 -34.03 30.69
CA ASP A 885 -3.45 -33.65 31.62
C ASP A 885 -3.69 -32.27 32.25
N LEU A 886 -4.17 -31.28 31.47
CA LEU A 886 -4.56 -29.96 32.00
C LEU A 886 -5.75 -30.05 32.96
N PHE A 887 -6.76 -30.86 32.61
CA PHE A 887 -7.94 -31.13 33.43
C PHE A 887 -7.55 -31.78 34.76
N VAL A 888 -6.66 -32.78 34.74
CA VAL A 888 -6.14 -33.44 35.94
C VAL A 888 -5.22 -32.51 36.74
N GLY A 889 -4.50 -31.59 36.07
CA GLY A 889 -3.57 -30.64 36.68
C GLY A 889 -4.21 -29.40 37.29
N GLY A 890 -5.49 -29.11 37.00
CA GLY A 890 -6.20 -27.94 37.52
C GLY A 890 -5.66 -26.60 36.99
N PHE A 891 -5.08 -26.59 35.78
CA PHE A 891 -4.53 -25.40 35.14
C PHE A 891 -5.64 -24.64 34.37
N ALA A 892 -5.87 -23.37 34.74
CA ALA A 892 -6.91 -22.50 34.18
C ALA A 892 -6.62 -21.98 32.74
N ALA A 893 -5.62 -22.55 32.04
CA ALA A 893 -5.37 -22.25 30.63
C ALA A 893 -6.33 -23.00 29.69
N ALA A 894 -7.06 -24.01 30.21
CA ALA A 894 -8.18 -24.67 29.55
C ALA A 894 -9.53 -24.08 30.02
N ASP A 895 -9.56 -22.76 30.18
CA ASP A 895 -10.77 -22.04 30.58
C ASP A 895 -11.66 -21.80 29.37
N LEU A 896 -12.56 -22.75 29.11
CA LEU A 896 -13.76 -22.59 28.28
C LEU A 896 -14.92 -23.44 28.88
N THR A 897 -15.33 -23.18 30.15
CA THR A 897 -16.74 -23.05 30.66
C THR A 897 -17.41 -23.99 31.65
N GLY A 898 -18.42 -23.40 32.35
CA GLY A 898 -19.56 -24.03 33.02
C GLY A 898 -20.94 -24.07 32.30
N SER A 899 -21.44 -25.30 32.07
CA SER A 899 -22.80 -25.85 32.22
C SER A 899 -22.86 -27.24 31.52
N THR A 900 -23.34 -28.30 32.19
CA THR A 900 -23.34 -29.68 31.65
C THR A 900 -24.45 -30.01 30.64
N GLN A 901 -25.22 -29.02 30.16
CA GLN A 901 -26.28 -29.22 29.17
C GLN A 901 -25.89 -28.69 27.79
N VAL A 902 -25.83 -29.60 26.81
CA VAL A 902 -25.77 -29.29 25.38
C VAL A 902 -26.95 -28.36 25.02
N ASN A 903 -26.66 -27.19 24.43
CA ASN A 903 -27.59 -26.09 24.10
C ASN A 903 -28.05 -25.18 25.26
N SER A 904 -27.32 -25.12 26.38
CA SER A 904 -27.60 -24.14 27.43
C SER A 904 -26.79 -22.84 27.25
N PRO A 905 -27.30 -21.68 27.72
CA PRO A 905 -26.50 -20.46 27.76
C PRO A 905 -25.26 -20.69 28.62
N ARG A 906 -24.07 -20.46 28.05
CA ARG A 906 -22.71 -20.67 28.61
C ARG A 906 -22.03 -22.03 28.35
N TYR A 907 -22.62 -22.94 27.58
CA TYR A 907 -21.86 -24.09 27.05
C TYR A 907 -20.82 -23.57 26.04
N GLY A 908 -19.53 -23.49 26.41
CA GLY A 908 -18.43 -23.01 25.54
C GLY A 908 -17.93 -21.54 25.65
N MET A 909 -18.51 -20.68 26.53
CA MET A 909 -18.02 -19.34 27.02
C MET A 909 -17.05 -19.17 28.28
N PRO A 910 -15.75 -18.82 28.14
CA PRO A 910 -14.73 -18.80 29.24
C PRO A 910 -15.16 -18.12 30.55
N ASP A 911 -14.91 -18.74 31.72
CA ASP A 911 -15.35 -18.25 33.05
C ASP A 911 -14.32 -18.36 34.21
N GLY A 912 -13.13 -18.86 33.96
CA GLY A 912 -12.00 -18.97 34.89
C GLY A 912 -11.95 -20.27 35.70
N VAL A 913 -12.82 -21.26 35.44
CA VAL A 913 -12.98 -22.47 36.26
C VAL A 913 -13.02 -23.74 35.41
N VAL A 914 -12.09 -24.68 35.64
CA VAL A 914 -12.08 -26.00 34.98
C VAL A 914 -13.09 -26.95 35.65
N ASP A 915 -14.13 -27.38 34.93
CA ASP A 915 -15.17 -28.30 35.36
C ASP A 915 -15.59 -29.35 34.30
N ALA A 916 -16.67 -30.10 34.57
CA ALA A 916 -17.10 -31.20 33.72
C ALA A 916 -17.64 -30.77 32.35
N SER A 917 -17.99 -29.49 32.16
CA SER A 917 -18.51 -28.96 30.90
C SER A 917 -17.41 -28.82 29.85
N ASP A 918 -16.22 -28.35 30.26
CA ASP A 918 -15.02 -28.27 29.42
C ASP A 918 -14.77 -29.62 28.73
N PHE A 919 -14.74 -30.68 29.53
CA PHE A 919 -14.45 -32.03 29.06
C PHE A 919 -15.45 -32.55 28.01
N PHE A 920 -16.75 -32.24 28.16
CA PHE A 920 -17.77 -32.72 27.21
C PHE A 920 -17.83 -31.89 25.92
N PHE A 921 -17.50 -30.60 25.96
CA PHE A 921 -17.37 -29.77 24.75
C PHE A 921 -16.21 -30.26 23.88
N PHE A 922 -15.02 -30.46 24.46
CA PHE A 922 -13.86 -31.00 23.73
C PHE A 922 -14.11 -32.42 23.19
N LEU A 923 -14.84 -33.25 23.94
CA LEU A 923 -15.21 -34.60 23.48
C LEU A 923 -16.17 -34.55 22.27
N ASP A 924 -17.12 -33.62 22.23
CA ASP A 924 -18.04 -33.46 21.10
C ASP A 924 -17.29 -32.96 19.84
N LEU A 925 -16.30 -32.07 19.99
CA LEU A 925 -15.41 -31.67 18.88
C LEU A 925 -14.61 -32.86 18.33
N PHE A 926 -13.98 -33.64 19.20
CA PHE A 926 -13.20 -34.84 18.82
C PHE A 926 -14.07 -35.91 18.12
N VAL A 927 -15.30 -36.12 18.58
CA VAL A 927 -16.23 -37.12 18.00
C VAL A 927 -16.81 -36.67 16.66
N SER A 928 -16.82 -35.36 16.37
CA SER A 928 -17.37 -34.80 15.12
C SER A 928 -16.50 -35.07 13.89
N GLY A 929 -15.27 -35.55 14.06
CA GLY A 929 -14.45 -36.09 12.96
C GLY A 929 -13.83 -35.05 12.05
N CYS A 930 -13.45 -33.89 12.58
CA CYS A 930 -12.59 -32.92 11.91
C CYS A 930 -11.25 -33.60 11.52
N PRO A 931 -10.83 -33.57 10.24
CA PRO A 931 -9.66 -34.29 9.74
C PRO A 931 -8.30 -33.68 10.14
#